data_AF-A0A1I2BU60-F1
#
_entry.id   AF-A0A1I2BU60-F1
#
_cell.length_a   1.000
_cell.length_b   1.000
_cell.length_c   1.000
_cell.angle_alpha   90.00
_cell.angle_beta   90.00
_cell.angle_gamma   90.00
#
_symmetry.space_group_name_H-M   'P 1'
#
loop_
_entity.id
_entity.type
_entity.pdbx_description
1 polymer ?
#
loop_
_entity_poly.entity_id
_entity_poly.type
_entity_poly.pdbx_seq_one_letter_code
_entity_poly.pdbx_strand_id
1 'polypeptide(L)'
;MKMYKVFVHVILFFTALTQGINSAHAQNGDQILDGIGETGMIARYVFDGDLKDWSRNNLHAKSQSDEVRFVNDDRFGKVLSLPGNSNAFVTIPGEALSDIESLSISGWIYLRSKQPGQRFFDFGQDVTRHFFVAPVGTNMQEGYQALVTAEKGNKNGAIAPAIEVNKWVHLAIVIDVPSKSMITYVDSKPVGETKDIPSELTAVFGQQPGEKKLLYIGKSLSGDPYLNAMIHDFRIYRVALSNTQIAGIYKNSRRGINEGSVNTTGKVEDDLPHFSQTEAQLYNTYLVHVSDVEVETEAGNLPRLPSYVQGTYQNGMKGPKVRVLWPSAINNSDAINPGRYTVTGRVAGTDFQPKAFVTVKKSNRSATPVLKLEAFDLSQVSLKTDSHGHETQFIENRDKFIRTLATTDPNSFLYMFRHAFGQKQPDGAKPLDVWDSKDTKLRGHATGHYLTAIAQAYASTGYDKALQANFSEKMEYMVNTLYELSQLSGRPKEAGVTYVSDPTAVPHGPGKSNYDSDLSDEGIRTDYWNWGKGFISAYPPDQFIMLEHGARYGGQKNQVWAPYYTLHKILAGLMDVYEVSGNKKALEVASGMSDWVYARLSRLPKDTLIKMWNTYIAGEYGGMNEAMARLYRITGEPKYLKTAQLFDNIRVFFGDTAHTHGLARNVDIFRGLHANQHIPQIVGSIEMYRVSNNPEYYKVADNFWYKAVNDYMYSIGGVAGARNPANAECFISQPATLYENGFSSGGQNETCATYNMLKLTSDLFLFDQRAELMDYYERALYNHILASVAKDNPANTYHVPLRPGSVKQFGNADMTGFTCCNGTALESNTKLQNSIYFKSKDDQALYVNLYIPSTLQWTERQVTVEQTTNFPNEDNTRLTIKGTGKFDINVRVPGWATKGFFVKINGKEQALQAKPGSYLKISRTWKDGDIIELKMPFQFHLDPVMDQPNIASLFYGPILLAAQEPEARKEWRKITLDAEDISKSIKGDPQQLQFTIDDVVFKPFYETYGRHSVYLDVKLK
;
A
#
# COMPACT_ATOMS: atom_id res chain seq x y z
N MET A 1 -39.80 -54.83 -20.94
CA MET A 1 -39.16 -54.50 -19.64
C MET A 1 -37.89 -55.33 -19.31
N LYS A 2 -37.22 -56.00 -20.28
CA LYS A 2 -35.93 -56.72 -20.04
C LYS A 2 -34.71 -56.19 -20.82
N MET A 3 -34.87 -55.39 -21.88
CA MET A 3 -33.73 -54.81 -22.61
C MET A 3 -33.17 -53.50 -22.01
N TYR A 4 -33.97 -52.76 -21.24
CA TYR A 4 -33.53 -51.48 -20.64
C TYR A 4 -32.58 -51.67 -19.45
N LYS A 5 -32.68 -52.77 -18.70
CA LYS A 5 -31.80 -53.05 -17.56
C LYS A 5 -30.39 -53.47 -17.99
N VAL A 6 -30.25 -54.15 -19.12
CA VAL A 6 -28.94 -54.58 -19.64
C VAL A 6 -28.16 -53.38 -20.21
N PHE A 7 -28.84 -52.45 -20.89
CA PHE A 7 -28.21 -51.24 -21.42
C PHE A 7 -27.72 -50.29 -20.31
N VAL A 8 -28.48 -50.17 -19.21
CA VAL A 8 -28.09 -49.35 -18.05
C VAL A 8 -26.93 -50.00 -17.26
N HIS A 9 -26.86 -51.34 -17.17
CA HIS A 9 -25.74 -52.01 -16.51
C HIS A 9 -24.46 -51.98 -17.34
N VAL A 10 -24.54 -52.06 -18.68
CA VAL A 10 -23.34 -51.96 -19.54
C VAL A 10 -22.77 -50.53 -19.52
N ILE A 11 -23.61 -49.49 -19.45
CA ILE A 11 -23.17 -48.09 -19.31
C ILE A 11 -22.60 -47.82 -17.91
N LEU A 12 -23.16 -48.42 -16.85
CA LEU A 12 -22.62 -48.31 -15.48
C LEU A 12 -21.32 -49.11 -15.29
N PHE A 13 -21.15 -50.24 -15.98
CA PHE A 13 -19.91 -51.03 -15.93
C PHE A 13 -18.79 -50.38 -16.75
N PHE A 14 -19.09 -49.74 -17.89
CA PHE A 14 -18.10 -48.98 -18.65
C PHE A 14 -17.70 -47.66 -17.97
N THR A 15 -18.60 -47.00 -17.25
CA THR A 15 -18.26 -45.79 -16.47
C THR A 15 -17.47 -46.11 -15.18
N ALA A 16 -17.58 -47.33 -14.64
CA ALA A 16 -16.77 -47.80 -13.52
C ALA A 16 -15.34 -48.26 -13.92
N LEU A 17 -15.14 -48.72 -15.16
CA LEU A 17 -13.84 -49.18 -15.68
C LEU A 17 -13.06 -48.10 -16.45
N THR A 18 -13.66 -46.94 -16.73
CA THR A 18 -12.95 -45.75 -17.24
C THR A 18 -12.71 -44.68 -16.18
N GLN A 19 -12.79 -45.02 -14.87
CA GLN A 19 -11.92 -44.36 -13.88
C GLN A 19 -10.48 -44.84 -14.09
N GLY A 20 -9.97 -44.67 -15.31
CA GLY A 20 -8.55 -44.60 -15.55
C GLY A 20 -8.05 -43.47 -14.69
N ILE A 21 -7.07 -43.80 -13.85
CA ILE A 21 -6.11 -42.94 -13.17
C ILE A 21 -6.23 -41.50 -13.69
N ASN A 22 -7.13 -40.71 -13.09
CA ASN A 22 -7.06 -39.27 -13.23
C ASN A 22 -5.86 -38.89 -12.39
N SER A 23 -4.69 -38.86 -13.02
CA SER A 23 -3.51 -38.17 -12.49
C SER A 23 -3.91 -36.71 -12.38
N ALA A 24 -4.54 -36.33 -11.26
CA ALA A 24 -4.76 -34.96 -10.91
C ALA A 24 -3.38 -34.34 -10.70
N HIS A 25 -2.85 -33.68 -11.73
CA HIS A 25 -1.61 -32.93 -11.62
C HIS A 25 -1.83 -31.78 -10.64
N ALA A 26 -1.01 -31.74 -9.58
CA ALA A 26 -1.07 -30.68 -8.59
C ALA A 26 -0.52 -29.33 -9.10
N GLN A 27 -0.74 -28.33 -8.28
CA GLN A 27 -0.74 -26.90 -8.55
C GLN A 27 0.61 -26.31 -9.00
N ASN A 28 0.61 -25.64 -10.17
CA ASN A 28 1.55 -24.55 -10.55
C ASN A 28 1.02 -23.14 -10.19
N GLY A 29 -0.10 -23.08 -9.46
CA GLY A 29 -0.90 -21.88 -9.22
C GLY A 29 -0.31 -20.87 -8.20
N ASP A 30 -0.61 -19.60 -8.45
CA ASP A 30 -0.12 -18.40 -7.76
C ASP A 30 -0.65 -18.23 -6.33
N GLN A 31 0.13 -17.58 -5.46
CA GLN A 31 -0.16 -17.32 -4.03
C GLN A 31 -1.49 -16.56 -3.80
N ILE A 32 -1.93 -15.81 -4.82
CA ILE A 32 -3.10 -14.94 -4.81
C ILE A 32 -4.41 -15.72 -4.84
N LEU A 33 -4.37 -16.97 -5.32
CA LEU A 33 -5.57 -17.83 -5.40
C LEU A 33 -6.07 -18.29 -4.04
N ASP A 34 -5.28 -18.10 -2.97
CA ASP A 34 -5.62 -18.57 -1.63
C ASP A 34 -6.43 -17.54 -0.82
N GLY A 35 -6.71 -16.35 -1.37
CA GLY A 35 -7.39 -15.27 -0.62
C GLY A 35 -6.52 -14.68 0.49
N ILE A 36 -5.20 -14.73 0.29
CA ILE A 36 -4.19 -14.18 1.18
C ILE A 36 -3.41 -13.16 0.33
N GLY A 37 -3.33 -11.91 0.79
CA GLY A 37 -2.57 -10.86 0.09
C GLY A 37 -1.08 -11.22 -0.01
N GLU A 38 -0.39 -10.66 -1.00
CA GLU A 38 1.03 -10.98 -1.27
C GLU A 38 1.92 -10.68 -0.06
N THR A 39 1.60 -9.62 0.67
CA THR A 39 2.31 -9.18 1.86
C THR A 39 2.13 -10.09 3.08
N GLY A 40 1.13 -10.97 3.08
CA GLY A 40 0.92 -11.95 4.16
C GLY A 40 1.87 -13.15 4.10
N MET A 41 2.43 -13.45 2.93
CA MET A 41 3.34 -14.59 2.71
C MET A 41 4.80 -14.16 2.90
N ILE A 42 5.54 -14.92 3.71
CA ILE A 42 6.99 -14.74 3.90
C ILE A 42 7.74 -15.50 2.82
N ALA A 43 7.51 -16.81 2.72
CA ALA A 43 8.24 -17.70 1.83
C ALA A 43 7.35 -18.86 1.38
N ARG A 44 7.58 -19.34 0.16
CA ARG A 44 6.90 -20.52 -0.40
C ARG A 44 7.88 -21.37 -1.20
N TYR A 45 8.05 -22.62 -0.80
CA TYR A 45 8.88 -23.59 -1.48
C TYR A 45 7.99 -24.68 -2.05
N VAL A 46 7.74 -24.62 -3.37
CA VAL A 46 6.94 -25.64 -4.07
C VAL A 46 7.64 -27.00 -4.02
N PHE A 47 8.98 -27.00 -4.08
CA PHE A 47 9.83 -28.18 -4.17
C PHE A 47 9.61 -29.02 -5.44
N ASP A 48 9.36 -28.35 -6.57
CA ASP A 48 9.19 -28.97 -7.90
C ASP A 48 10.53 -29.03 -8.67
N GLY A 49 11.55 -29.65 -8.05
CA GLY A 49 12.87 -29.80 -8.65
C GLY A 49 13.92 -28.75 -8.25
N ASP A 50 13.55 -27.74 -7.47
CA ASP A 50 14.45 -26.73 -6.92
C ASP A 50 14.10 -26.36 -5.46
N LEU A 51 14.98 -25.56 -4.83
CA LEU A 51 14.82 -25.02 -3.48
C LEU A 51 14.45 -23.53 -3.50
N LYS A 52 13.88 -23.06 -4.62
CA LYS A 52 13.58 -21.64 -4.83
C LYS A 52 12.40 -21.21 -3.95
N ASP A 53 12.52 -20.01 -3.41
CA ASP A 53 11.41 -19.28 -2.80
C ASP A 53 10.56 -18.60 -3.89
N TRP A 54 9.28 -18.92 -3.92
CA TRP A 54 8.27 -18.43 -4.84
C TRP A 54 7.41 -17.30 -4.28
N SER A 55 7.62 -16.85 -3.03
CA SER A 55 6.94 -15.68 -2.46
C SER A 55 7.39 -14.35 -3.07
N ARG A 56 8.51 -14.37 -3.82
CA ARG A 56 9.18 -13.20 -4.44
C ARG A 56 9.95 -12.33 -3.44
N ASN A 57 10.17 -12.83 -2.22
CA ASN A 57 11.07 -12.25 -1.23
C ASN A 57 12.51 -12.79 -1.33
N ASN A 58 12.76 -13.72 -2.26
CA ASN A 58 14.06 -14.34 -2.54
C ASN A 58 14.71 -15.04 -1.34
N LEU A 59 13.90 -15.58 -0.42
CA LEU A 59 14.39 -16.32 0.73
C LEU A 59 14.73 -17.77 0.33
N HIS A 60 15.49 -17.97 -0.74
CA HIS A 60 15.77 -19.30 -1.31
C HIS A 60 16.40 -20.24 -0.28
N ALA A 61 15.91 -21.48 -0.24
CA ALA A 61 16.43 -22.47 0.70
C ALA A 61 17.72 -23.10 0.15
N LYS A 62 18.50 -23.73 1.04
CA LYS A 62 19.74 -24.44 0.69
C LYS A 62 19.69 -25.88 1.18
N SER A 63 20.23 -26.81 0.38
CA SER A 63 20.48 -28.18 0.82
C SER A 63 21.81 -28.23 1.59
N GLN A 64 21.89 -29.16 2.54
CA GLN A 64 23.10 -29.38 3.36
C GLN A 64 23.77 -30.73 3.04
N SER A 65 23.27 -31.44 2.02
CA SER A 65 23.76 -32.73 1.54
C SER A 65 23.24 -33.02 0.13
N ASP A 66 24.03 -33.74 -0.67
CA ASP A 66 23.64 -34.25 -2.00
C ASP A 66 22.59 -35.38 -1.94
N GLU A 67 22.32 -35.90 -0.74
CA GLU A 67 21.24 -36.88 -0.52
C GLU A 67 19.84 -36.26 -0.49
N VAL A 68 19.76 -34.92 -0.51
CA VAL A 68 18.50 -34.20 -0.76
C VAL A 68 18.16 -34.33 -2.24
N ARG A 69 17.14 -35.13 -2.56
CA ARG A 69 16.76 -35.44 -3.95
C ARG A 69 15.35 -35.00 -4.27
N PHE A 70 15.11 -34.71 -5.55
CA PHE A 70 13.76 -34.56 -6.08
C PHE A 70 13.34 -35.85 -6.78
N VAL A 71 12.17 -36.37 -6.43
CA VAL A 71 11.61 -37.61 -6.99
C VAL A 71 10.25 -37.32 -7.64
N ASN A 72 9.88 -38.12 -8.63
CA ASN A 72 8.56 -38.04 -9.23
C ASN A 72 7.52 -38.67 -8.29
N ASP A 73 6.39 -38.01 -8.14
CA ASP A 73 5.22 -38.39 -7.38
C ASP A 73 3.98 -38.25 -8.27
N ASP A 74 3.09 -39.23 -8.21
CA ASP A 74 1.91 -39.31 -9.09
C ASP A 74 0.94 -38.15 -8.92
N ARG A 75 0.93 -37.53 -7.73
CA ARG A 75 0.02 -36.43 -7.39
C ARG A 75 0.68 -35.08 -7.66
N PHE A 76 1.91 -34.88 -7.19
CA PHE A 76 2.54 -33.56 -7.14
C PHE A 76 3.59 -33.30 -8.23
N GLY A 77 3.87 -34.26 -9.12
CA GLY A 77 4.96 -34.09 -10.08
C GLY A 77 6.28 -34.30 -9.36
N LYS A 78 7.21 -33.31 -9.35
CA LYS A 78 8.42 -33.47 -8.54
C LYS A 78 8.20 -33.00 -7.11
N VAL A 79 8.76 -33.74 -6.16
CA VAL A 79 8.72 -33.42 -4.73
C VAL A 79 10.08 -33.62 -4.08
N LEU A 80 10.32 -32.90 -2.97
CA LEU A 80 11.51 -33.09 -2.14
C LEU A 80 11.42 -34.43 -1.41
N SER A 81 12.46 -35.26 -1.47
CA SER A 81 12.56 -36.54 -0.75
C SER A 81 13.72 -36.50 0.24
N LEU A 82 13.41 -36.72 1.52
CA LEU A 82 14.37 -36.83 2.61
C LEU A 82 14.40 -38.27 3.14
N PRO A 83 15.54 -38.98 3.11
CA PRO A 83 15.63 -40.43 3.41
C PRO A 83 15.66 -40.78 4.90
N GLY A 84 15.91 -39.81 5.79
CA GLY A 84 15.89 -39.96 7.25
C GLY A 84 17.09 -40.66 7.91
N ASN A 85 18.06 -41.15 7.14
CA ASN A 85 19.26 -41.84 7.65
C ASN A 85 20.59 -41.11 7.33
N SER A 86 20.52 -39.92 6.73
CA SER A 86 21.67 -39.09 6.34
C SER A 86 21.46 -37.64 6.77
N ASN A 87 22.49 -36.79 6.66
CA ASN A 87 22.44 -35.35 6.93
C ASN A 87 21.61 -34.58 5.86
N ALA A 88 20.55 -35.18 5.33
CA ALA A 88 19.68 -34.65 4.30
C ALA A 88 18.55 -33.81 4.93
N PHE A 89 18.71 -32.49 4.86
CA PHE A 89 17.73 -31.51 5.33
C PHE A 89 17.90 -30.21 4.55
N VAL A 90 16.93 -29.31 4.68
CA VAL A 90 16.91 -28.01 4.01
C VAL A 90 17.00 -26.89 5.04
N THR A 91 17.76 -25.85 4.74
CA THR A 91 17.90 -24.63 5.56
C THR A 91 17.27 -23.44 4.86
N ILE A 92 16.53 -22.62 5.61
CA ILE A 92 15.92 -21.37 5.14
C ILE A 92 16.71 -20.16 5.68
N PRO A 93 16.84 -19.05 4.93
CA PRO A 93 17.46 -17.82 5.44
C PRO A 93 16.76 -17.30 6.70
N GLY A 94 17.54 -16.89 7.71
CA GLY A 94 17.02 -16.46 9.01
C GLY A 94 16.09 -15.25 8.95
N GLU A 95 16.25 -14.43 7.91
CA GLU A 95 15.44 -13.26 7.58
C GLU A 95 13.95 -13.61 7.42
N ALA A 96 13.63 -14.87 7.09
CA ALA A 96 12.25 -15.33 6.97
C ALA A 96 11.43 -15.12 8.24
N LEU A 97 12.03 -15.22 9.42
CA LEU A 97 11.31 -15.05 10.70
C LEU A 97 11.77 -13.79 11.46
N SER A 98 12.15 -12.74 10.73
CA SER A 98 12.35 -11.41 11.28
C SER A 98 11.02 -10.64 11.37
N ASP A 99 10.83 -9.92 12.47
CA ASP A 99 9.71 -8.97 12.66
C ASP A 99 8.34 -9.60 12.38
N ILE A 100 8.06 -10.74 13.00
CA ILE A 100 6.77 -11.43 12.90
C ILE A 100 5.98 -11.26 14.20
N GLU A 101 4.71 -10.87 14.04
CA GLU A 101 3.78 -10.80 15.16
C GLU A 101 3.05 -12.14 15.34
N SER A 102 2.49 -12.68 14.27
CA SER A 102 1.86 -14.01 14.24
C SER A 102 2.48 -14.84 13.13
N LEU A 103 2.33 -16.16 13.21
CA LEU A 103 3.01 -17.09 12.32
C LEU A 103 2.06 -18.21 11.91
N SER A 104 1.94 -18.45 10.61
CA SER A 104 1.34 -19.68 10.10
C SER A 104 2.32 -20.42 9.20
N ILE A 105 2.43 -21.73 9.36
CA ILE A 105 3.25 -22.59 8.50
C ILE A 105 2.38 -23.72 7.99
N SER A 106 2.44 -24.01 6.69
CA SER A 106 1.72 -25.12 6.07
C SER A 106 2.59 -25.90 5.10
N GLY A 107 2.26 -27.16 4.84
CA GLY A 107 2.88 -27.93 3.79
C GLY A 107 2.33 -29.35 3.68
N TRP A 108 2.58 -29.97 2.53
CA TRP A 108 2.26 -31.37 2.30
C TRP A 108 3.42 -32.26 2.77
N ILE A 109 3.09 -33.32 3.49
CA ILE A 109 4.04 -34.34 3.92
C ILE A 109 3.54 -35.75 3.57
N TYR A 110 4.42 -36.57 3.00
CA TYR A 110 4.24 -38.01 2.88
C TYR A 110 5.23 -38.69 3.82
N LEU A 111 4.79 -39.02 5.03
CA LEU A 111 5.66 -39.59 6.05
C LEU A 111 5.88 -41.08 5.80
N ARG A 112 7.14 -41.55 5.75
CA ARG A 112 7.48 -42.95 5.46
C ARG A 112 7.82 -43.78 6.70
N SER A 113 8.09 -43.13 7.83
CA SER A 113 8.53 -43.80 9.07
C SER A 113 7.74 -43.30 10.28
N LYS A 114 7.34 -44.24 11.15
CA LYS A 114 6.75 -43.95 12.48
C LYS A 114 7.77 -43.70 13.59
N GLN A 115 9.07 -43.60 13.25
CA GLN A 115 10.12 -43.36 14.25
C GLN A 115 9.88 -42.03 14.99
N PRO A 116 9.77 -42.02 16.34
CA PRO A 116 9.62 -40.79 17.11
C PRO A 116 10.83 -39.85 16.99
N GLY A 117 10.60 -38.55 17.24
CA GLY A 117 11.64 -37.52 17.23
C GLY A 117 11.88 -36.84 15.87
N GLN A 118 11.37 -37.40 14.77
CA GLN A 118 11.46 -36.78 13.45
C GLN A 118 10.72 -35.43 13.41
N ARG A 119 11.33 -34.40 12.81
CA ARG A 119 10.76 -33.04 12.69
C ARG A 119 10.35 -32.74 11.27
N PHE A 120 9.11 -32.27 11.08
CA PHE A 120 8.72 -31.64 9.81
C PHE A 120 9.54 -30.37 9.59
N PHE A 121 9.61 -29.53 10.63
CA PHE A 121 10.57 -28.45 10.76
C PHE A 121 10.93 -28.22 12.23
N ASP A 122 12.05 -27.54 12.47
CA ASP A 122 12.53 -27.10 13.78
C ASP A 122 13.25 -25.76 13.61
N PHE A 123 12.59 -24.68 14.06
CA PHE A 123 12.96 -23.29 13.81
C PHE A 123 13.26 -22.57 15.13
N GLY A 124 14.41 -21.94 15.27
CA GLY A 124 14.74 -21.23 16.52
C GLY A 124 16.15 -20.68 16.56
N GLN A 125 16.62 -20.32 17.75
CA GLN A 125 18.01 -19.96 18.00
C GLN A 125 18.83 -21.17 18.46
N ASP A 126 18.23 -22.00 19.30
CA ASP A 126 18.83 -23.17 19.93
C ASP A 126 17.74 -24.11 20.49
N VAL A 127 18.13 -25.22 21.13
CA VAL A 127 17.21 -26.23 21.71
C VAL A 127 16.33 -25.73 22.86
N THR A 128 16.63 -24.56 23.42
CA THR A 128 15.85 -23.92 24.50
C THR A 128 14.93 -22.81 23.99
N ARG A 129 15.15 -22.35 22.74
CA ARG A 129 14.44 -21.26 22.08
C ARG A 129 14.10 -21.67 20.65
N HIS A 130 13.03 -22.45 20.49
CA HIS A 130 12.60 -22.98 19.20
C HIS A 130 11.12 -23.32 19.14
N PHE A 131 10.63 -23.40 17.91
CA PHE A 131 9.31 -23.86 17.52
C PHE A 131 9.47 -25.00 16.52
N PHE A 132 8.94 -26.18 16.86
CA PHE A 132 9.06 -27.35 16.01
C PHE A 132 7.73 -28.07 15.82
N VAL A 133 7.69 -28.89 14.77
CA VAL A 133 6.58 -29.78 14.48
C VAL A 133 7.07 -31.22 14.32
N ALA A 134 6.49 -32.13 15.11
CA ALA A 134 6.77 -33.56 15.09
C ALA A 134 5.54 -34.34 14.59
N PRO A 135 5.58 -34.97 13.41
CA PRO A 135 4.42 -35.67 12.84
C PRO A 135 3.86 -36.83 13.68
N VAL A 136 4.73 -37.51 14.43
CA VAL A 136 4.41 -38.70 15.24
C VAL A 136 4.82 -38.57 16.71
N GLY A 137 5.35 -37.42 17.09
CA GLY A 137 5.73 -37.11 18.47
C GLY A 137 7.23 -37.17 18.72
N THR A 138 7.60 -37.01 19.99
CA THR A 138 8.98 -37.10 20.50
C THR A 138 9.20 -38.42 21.22
N ASN A 139 10.46 -38.70 21.60
CA ASN A 139 10.77 -39.83 22.47
C ASN A 139 10.10 -39.73 23.85
N MET A 140 9.61 -38.55 24.26
CA MET A 140 8.95 -38.33 25.55
C MET A 140 7.43 -38.41 25.48
N GLN A 141 6.84 -38.14 24.31
CA GLN A 141 5.40 -38.06 24.12
C GLN A 141 5.03 -38.38 22.68
N GLU A 142 4.08 -39.28 22.48
CA GLU A 142 3.55 -39.63 21.16
C GLU A 142 2.55 -38.59 20.63
N GLY A 143 2.22 -38.69 19.34
CA GLY A 143 1.18 -37.87 18.70
C GLY A 143 1.73 -36.74 17.84
N TYR A 144 0.92 -36.19 16.94
CA TYR A 144 1.26 -35.02 16.15
C TYR A 144 1.40 -33.80 17.08
N GLN A 145 2.62 -33.25 17.16
CA GLN A 145 2.97 -32.19 18.10
C GLN A 145 3.47 -30.94 17.38
N ALA A 146 2.96 -29.78 17.78
CA ALA A 146 3.57 -28.49 17.50
C ALA A 146 3.89 -27.82 18.83
N LEU A 147 5.17 -27.61 19.14
CA LEU A 147 5.62 -27.11 20.45
C LEU A 147 6.50 -25.89 20.27
N VAL A 148 6.25 -24.85 21.08
CA VAL A 148 7.05 -23.64 21.18
C VAL A 148 7.73 -23.58 22.55
N THR A 149 9.03 -23.28 22.53
CA THR A 149 9.87 -23.11 23.71
C THR A 149 10.54 -21.75 23.60
N ALA A 150 10.33 -20.88 24.59
CA ALA A 150 10.95 -19.54 24.66
C ALA A 150 12.04 -19.44 25.74
N GLU A 151 12.03 -20.35 26.73
CA GLU A 151 13.03 -20.46 27.78
C GLU A 151 13.11 -21.90 28.30
N LYS A 152 14.17 -22.23 29.04
CA LYS A 152 14.41 -23.58 29.56
C LYS A 152 13.25 -24.04 30.46
N GLY A 153 12.47 -25.01 29.97
CA GLY A 153 11.40 -25.68 30.73
C GLY A 153 9.98 -25.23 30.35
N ASN A 154 9.81 -24.11 29.65
CA ASN A 154 8.52 -23.65 29.14
C ASN A 154 8.22 -24.31 27.79
N LYS A 155 7.49 -25.43 27.81
CA LYS A 155 7.01 -26.09 26.59
C LYS A 155 5.48 -26.01 26.54
N ASN A 156 4.97 -25.12 25.70
CA ASN A 156 3.54 -25.02 25.41
C ASN A 156 3.32 -25.41 23.95
N GLY A 157 2.21 -26.08 23.65
CA GLY A 157 1.92 -26.46 22.28
C GLY A 157 0.77 -27.43 22.11
N ALA A 158 0.34 -27.59 20.87
CA ALA A 158 -0.82 -28.38 20.51
C ALA A 158 -0.43 -29.83 20.23
N ILE A 159 -1.24 -30.75 20.73
CA ILE A 159 -1.03 -32.20 20.60
C ILE A 159 -2.29 -32.84 20.05
N ALA A 160 -2.12 -33.68 19.04
CA ALA A 160 -3.18 -34.40 18.36
C ALA A 160 -2.75 -35.85 18.08
N PRO A 161 -3.66 -36.74 17.63
CA PRO A 161 -3.27 -38.06 17.16
C PRO A 161 -2.19 -37.98 16.06
N ALA A 162 -1.24 -38.93 16.08
CA ALA A 162 -0.16 -39.00 15.10
C ALA A 162 -0.70 -39.10 13.67
N ILE A 163 -0.01 -38.47 12.72
CA ILE A 163 -0.45 -38.51 11.31
C ILE A 163 -0.23 -39.90 10.69
N GLU A 164 -1.01 -40.21 9.65
CA GLU A 164 -0.88 -41.47 8.91
C GLU A 164 0.45 -41.52 8.13
N VAL A 165 1.12 -42.68 8.17
CA VAL A 165 2.28 -42.96 7.31
C VAL A 165 1.83 -43.48 5.95
N ASN A 166 2.70 -43.34 4.95
CA ASN A 166 2.49 -43.79 3.58
C ASN A 166 1.28 -43.15 2.90
N LYS A 167 0.99 -41.89 3.26
CA LYS A 167 -0.09 -41.08 2.69
C LYS A 167 0.29 -39.60 2.72
N TRP A 168 -0.10 -38.88 1.68
CA TRP A 168 0.00 -37.42 1.63
C TRP A 168 -1.01 -36.78 2.59
N VAL A 169 -0.50 -36.00 3.54
CA VAL A 169 -1.26 -35.22 4.51
C VAL A 169 -0.87 -33.75 4.38
N HIS A 170 -1.85 -32.86 4.40
CA HIS A 170 -1.58 -31.42 4.52
C HIS A 170 -1.57 -31.00 5.98
N LEU A 171 -0.45 -30.48 6.45
CA LEU A 171 -0.31 -29.91 7.78
C LEU A 171 -0.40 -28.40 7.71
N ALA A 172 -1.08 -27.78 8.67
CA ALA A 172 -0.96 -26.35 8.93
C ALA A 172 -0.90 -26.10 10.43
N ILE A 173 -0.12 -25.09 10.84
CA ILE A 173 0.03 -24.67 12.22
C ILE A 173 -0.11 -23.17 12.24
N VAL A 174 -0.97 -22.66 13.12
CA VAL A 174 -1.26 -21.24 13.28
C VAL A 174 -0.93 -20.84 14.71
N ILE A 175 -0.04 -19.86 14.86
CA ILE A 175 0.27 -19.17 16.11
C ILE A 175 -0.37 -17.77 16.02
N ASP A 176 -1.38 -17.54 16.84
CA ASP A 176 -2.06 -16.25 17.00
C ASP A 176 -1.61 -15.63 18.33
N VAL A 177 -0.63 -14.73 18.25
CA VAL A 177 -0.05 -14.03 19.41
C VAL A 177 -1.08 -13.12 20.11
N PRO A 178 -1.87 -12.29 19.41
CA PRO A 178 -2.97 -11.54 20.03
C PRO A 178 -3.95 -12.39 20.84
N SER A 179 -4.31 -13.58 20.35
CA SER A 179 -5.19 -14.52 21.08
C SER A 179 -4.45 -15.43 22.07
N LYS A 180 -3.10 -15.36 22.13
CA LYS A 180 -2.24 -16.27 22.90
C LYS A 180 -2.59 -17.75 22.66
N SER A 181 -2.82 -18.13 21.39
CA SER A 181 -3.23 -19.49 21.02
C SER A 181 -2.42 -20.08 19.87
N MET A 182 -2.30 -21.41 19.86
CA MET A 182 -1.79 -22.16 18.71
C MET A 182 -2.74 -23.28 18.34
N ILE A 183 -3.04 -23.40 17.04
CA ILE A 183 -3.94 -24.43 16.49
C ILE A 183 -3.20 -25.22 15.41
N THR A 184 -3.33 -26.54 15.42
CA THR A 184 -2.80 -27.44 14.41
C THR A 184 -3.91 -28.06 13.57
N TYR A 185 -3.63 -28.27 12.28
CA TYR A 185 -4.58 -28.73 11.28
C TYR A 185 -4.02 -29.91 10.51
N VAL A 186 -4.91 -30.85 10.18
CA VAL A 186 -4.65 -32.00 9.29
C VAL A 186 -5.74 -32.00 8.22
N ASP A 187 -5.34 -31.92 6.94
CA ASP A 187 -6.25 -31.88 5.79
C ASP A 187 -7.37 -30.83 5.96
N SER A 188 -6.95 -29.62 6.35
CA SER A 188 -7.78 -28.43 6.66
C SER A 188 -8.74 -28.56 7.86
N LYS A 189 -8.66 -29.62 8.65
CA LYS A 189 -9.46 -29.78 9.88
C LYS A 189 -8.60 -29.46 11.09
N PRO A 190 -9.06 -28.62 12.05
CA PRO A 190 -8.35 -28.43 13.31
C PRO A 190 -8.32 -29.76 14.08
N VAL A 191 -7.15 -30.13 14.60
CA VAL A 191 -6.94 -31.41 15.32
C VAL A 191 -6.29 -31.24 16.69
N GLY A 192 -5.69 -30.08 16.98
CA GLY A 192 -5.12 -29.75 18.28
C GLY A 192 -5.12 -28.24 18.52
N GLU A 193 -5.26 -27.84 19.77
CA GLU A 193 -5.23 -26.44 20.22
C GLU A 193 -4.46 -26.36 21.54
N THR A 194 -3.75 -25.26 21.74
CA THR A 194 -3.24 -24.84 23.05
C THR A 194 -3.48 -23.35 23.25
N LYS A 195 -3.59 -22.95 24.52
CA LYS A 195 -3.52 -21.56 24.95
C LYS A 195 -2.18 -21.29 25.61
N ASP A 196 -1.97 -20.03 26.00
CA ASP A 196 -0.81 -19.57 26.77
C ASP A 196 0.53 -19.74 26.03
N ILE A 197 0.52 -19.63 24.70
CA ILE A 197 1.77 -19.49 23.94
C ILE A 197 2.49 -18.18 24.34
N PRO A 198 3.81 -18.04 24.07
CA PRO A 198 4.55 -16.84 24.38
C PRO A 198 3.85 -15.58 23.89
N SER A 199 3.90 -14.51 24.69
CA SER A 199 3.31 -13.22 24.34
C SER A 199 3.96 -12.58 23.11
N GLU A 200 5.18 -13.02 22.75
CA GLU A 200 5.94 -12.53 21.61
C GLU A 200 6.73 -13.66 20.96
N LEU A 201 6.83 -13.66 19.63
CA LEU A 201 7.68 -14.60 18.90
C LEU A 201 9.15 -14.19 18.88
N THR A 202 9.47 -12.94 19.23
CA THR A 202 10.86 -12.49 19.40
C THR A 202 11.57 -13.22 20.53
N ALA A 203 10.86 -13.67 21.55
CA ALA A 203 11.43 -14.52 22.62
C ALA A 203 11.93 -15.88 22.08
N VAL A 204 11.39 -16.33 20.94
CA VAL A 204 11.78 -17.58 20.27
C VAL A 204 12.85 -17.30 19.22
N PHE A 205 12.58 -16.37 18.30
CA PHE A 205 13.39 -16.17 17.10
C PHE A 205 14.42 -15.04 17.18
N GLY A 206 14.35 -14.20 18.22
CA GLY A 206 15.21 -13.02 18.33
C GLY A 206 14.53 -11.73 17.87
N GLN A 207 15.14 -10.59 18.19
CA GLN A 207 14.58 -9.26 17.91
C GLN A 207 15.30 -8.56 16.75
N GLN A 208 16.62 -8.72 16.63
CA GLN A 208 17.40 -7.96 15.66
C GLN A 208 17.63 -8.71 14.33
N PRO A 209 17.65 -8.00 13.19
CA PRO A 209 18.21 -8.52 11.95
C PRO A 209 19.66 -8.99 12.16
N GLY A 210 20.00 -10.19 11.64
CA GLY A 210 21.34 -10.77 11.78
C GLY A 210 21.56 -11.64 13.03
N GLU A 211 20.61 -11.70 13.97
CA GLU A 211 20.64 -12.73 15.03
C GLU A 211 20.62 -14.13 14.43
N LYS A 212 21.40 -15.04 15.03
CA LYS A 212 21.55 -16.40 14.51
C LYS A 212 20.22 -17.16 14.64
N LYS A 213 19.55 -17.34 13.51
CA LYS A 213 18.33 -18.16 13.37
C LYS A 213 18.66 -19.45 12.63
N LEU A 214 18.29 -20.57 13.22
CA LEU A 214 18.43 -21.91 12.68
C LEU A 214 17.04 -22.37 12.21
N LEU A 215 16.80 -22.29 10.90
CA LEU A 215 15.52 -22.63 10.30
C LEU A 215 15.64 -23.90 9.46
N TYR A 216 15.35 -25.06 10.06
CA TYR A 216 15.54 -26.37 9.42
C TYR A 216 14.24 -27.04 9.05
N ILE A 217 14.14 -27.53 7.80
CA ILE A 217 13.11 -28.47 7.36
C ILE A 217 13.73 -29.87 7.33
N GLY A 218 13.14 -30.81 8.08
CA GLY A 218 13.57 -32.20 8.13
C GLY A 218 14.70 -32.55 9.11
N LYS A 219 15.16 -31.60 9.93
CA LYS A 219 16.19 -31.79 10.98
C LYS A 219 15.76 -31.13 12.29
N SER A 220 16.10 -31.76 13.41
CA SER A 220 15.92 -31.17 14.74
C SER A 220 17.15 -30.42 15.24
N LEU A 221 16.92 -29.43 16.12
CA LEU A 221 17.98 -28.77 16.87
C LEU A 221 18.53 -29.65 18.02
N SER A 222 17.77 -30.63 18.51
CA SER A 222 18.12 -31.48 19.68
C SER A 222 18.86 -32.79 19.36
N GLY A 223 19.37 -32.96 18.13
CA GLY A 223 20.08 -34.19 17.73
C GLY A 223 19.17 -35.42 17.53
N ASP A 224 17.86 -35.20 17.39
CA ASP A 224 16.87 -36.23 17.07
C ASP A 224 17.03 -36.77 15.63
N PRO A 225 16.40 -37.93 15.28
CA PRO A 225 16.46 -38.50 13.94
C PRO A 225 16.02 -37.54 12.82
N TYR A 226 16.67 -37.65 11.66
CA TYR A 226 16.28 -36.92 10.45
C TYR A 226 14.93 -37.39 9.92
N LEU A 227 14.22 -36.49 9.24
CA LEU A 227 12.91 -36.81 8.67
C LEU A 227 13.02 -37.76 7.49
N ASN A 228 12.30 -38.88 7.57
CA ASN A 228 12.05 -39.80 6.46
C ASN A 228 10.68 -39.51 5.84
N ALA A 229 10.64 -38.59 4.88
CA ALA A 229 9.41 -38.16 4.23
C ALA A 229 9.63 -37.62 2.81
N MET A 230 8.55 -37.44 2.07
CA MET A 230 8.51 -36.51 0.94
C MET A 230 7.75 -35.24 1.34
N ILE A 231 8.15 -34.08 0.81
CA ILE A 231 7.59 -32.77 1.13
C ILE A 231 7.24 -32.02 -0.16
N HIS A 232 6.11 -31.32 -0.16
CA HIS A 232 5.68 -30.46 -1.25
C HIS A 232 5.01 -29.19 -0.71
N ASP A 233 5.18 -28.07 -1.41
CA ASP A 233 4.49 -26.79 -1.17
C ASP A 233 4.53 -26.32 0.30
N PHE A 234 5.74 -26.14 0.83
CA PHE A 234 6.00 -25.62 2.17
C PHE A 234 5.87 -24.09 2.18
N ARG A 235 5.05 -23.53 3.07
CA ARG A 235 4.69 -22.11 3.10
C ARG A 235 4.82 -21.52 4.49
N ILE A 236 5.26 -20.28 4.56
CA ILE A 236 5.41 -19.50 5.79
C ILE A 236 4.65 -18.17 5.60
N TYR A 237 3.83 -17.81 6.58
CA TYR A 237 3.00 -16.60 6.58
C TYR A 237 3.23 -15.80 7.86
N ARG A 238 3.25 -14.46 7.75
CA ARG A 238 3.38 -13.52 8.88
C ARG A 238 2.06 -13.13 9.54
N VAL A 239 0.99 -13.86 9.21
CA VAL A 239 -0.37 -13.65 9.70
C VAL A 239 -0.90 -14.95 10.30
N ALA A 240 -1.80 -14.84 11.28
CA ALA A 240 -2.59 -15.98 11.71
C ALA A 240 -3.65 -16.29 10.64
N LEU A 241 -3.53 -17.42 9.95
CA LEU A 241 -4.47 -17.81 8.91
C LEU A 241 -5.79 -18.29 9.52
N SER A 242 -6.90 -17.85 8.93
CA SER A 242 -8.24 -18.33 9.27
C SER A 242 -8.48 -19.78 8.81
N ASN A 243 -9.50 -20.43 9.37
CA ASN A 243 -9.95 -21.76 8.92
C ASN A 243 -10.26 -21.78 7.42
N THR A 244 -10.89 -20.71 6.93
CA THR A 244 -11.28 -20.57 5.53
C THR A 244 -10.06 -20.47 4.61
N GLN A 245 -9.03 -19.71 5.00
CA GLN A 245 -7.78 -19.60 4.23
C GLN A 245 -7.04 -20.95 4.17
N ILE A 246 -6.95 -21.68 5.29
CA ILE A 246 -6.34 -23.02 5.32
C ILE A 246 -7.12 -24.00 4.44
N ALA A 247 -8.45 -23.97 4.50
CA ALA A 247 -9.30 -24.76 3.61
C ALA A 247 -9.14 -24.36 2.14
N GLY A 248 -8.93 -23.08 1.86
CA GLY A 248 -8.61 -22.54 0.53
C GLY A 248 -7.33 -23.15 -0.02
N ILE A 249 -6.22 -23.04 0.72
CA ILE A 249 -4.91 -23.63 0.38
C ILE A 249 -5.07 -25.14 0.08
N TYR A 250 -5.72 -25.86 0.98
CA TYR A 250 -5.95 -27.30 0.82
C TYR A 250 -6.77 -27.65 -0.43
N LYS A 251 -7.88 -26.93 -0.69
CA LYS A 251 -8.76 -27.18 -1.85
C LYS A 251 -8.09 -26.82 -3.17
N ASN A 252 -7.35 -25.71 -3.22
CA ASN A 252 -6.66 -25.23 -4.42
C ASN A 252 -5.66 -26.26 -4.95
N SER A 253 -4.94 -26.93 -4.04
CA SER A 253 -4.02 -28.01 -4.40
C SER A 253 -4.67 -29.25 -5.02
N ARG A 254 -5.99 -29.45 -4.85
CA ARG A 254 -6.74 -30.63 -5.35
C ARG A 254 -7.40 -30.39 -6.71
N ARG A 255 -7.59 -29.14 -7.12
CA ARG A 255 -8.37 -28.78 -8.31
C ARG A 255 -7.55 -28.57 -9.59
N GLY A 256 -6.21 -28.52 -9.50
CA GLY A 256 -5.32 -28.55 -10.66
C GLY A 256 -5.47 -27.40 -11.67
N ILE A 257 -6.12 -26.28 -11.28
CA ILE A 257 -6.42 -25.01 -11.97
C ILE A 257 -7.89 -24.67 -11.65
N ASN A 258 -8.14 -23.45 -11.20
CA ASN A 258 -9.46 -22.84 -11.36
C ASN A 258 -9.27 -21.51 -12.07
N GLU A 259 -9.80 -21.42 -13.28
CA GLU A 259 -9.93 -20.18 -14.04
C GLU A 259 -10.92 -19.25 -13.30
N GLY A 260 -10.53 -17.98 -13.12
CA GLY A 260 -11.52 -16.91 -13.13
C GLY A 260 -12.13 -16.47 -11.80
N SER A 261 -11.34 -16.34 -10.73
CA SER A 261 -11.57 -15.30 -9.72
C SER A 261 -10.35 -15.23 -8.82
N VAL A 262 -9.62 -14.10 -8.84
CA VAL A 262 -8.84 -13.71 -7.66
C VAL A 262 -9.83 -13.74 -6.49
N ASN A 263 -9.49 -14.37 -5.37
CA ASN A 263 -10.36 -14.57 -4.21
C ASN A 263 -10.70 -13.23 -3.49
N THR A 264 -11.06 -12.19 -4.23
CA THR A 264 -11.62 -10.94 -3.71
C THR A 264 -13.09 -11.11 -3.30
N THR A 265 -13.75 -12.22 -3.62
CA THR A 265 -15.18 -12.39 -3.29
C THR A 265 -15.44 -13.18 -2.02
N GLY A 266 -14.41 -13.79 -1.42
CA GLY A 266 -14.55 -14.53 -0.15
C GLY A 266 -14.69 -13.57 1.03
N LYS A 267 -15.77 -13.70 1.81
CA LYS A 267 -15.90 -13.04 3.12
C LYS A 267 -14.97 -13.76 4.10
N VAL A 268 -14.03 -13.06 4.74
CA VAL A 268 -13.21 -13.64 5.83
C VAL A 268 -14.10 -13.87 7.06
N GLU A 269 -13.74 -14.84 7.92
CA GLU A 269 -14.34 -14.99 9.24
C GLU A 269 -14.16 -13.68 10.03
N ASP A 270 -15.24 -13.16 10.62
CA ASP A 270 -15.20 -11.95 11.44
C ASP A 270 -14.55 -12.29 12.79
N ASP A 271 -13.39 -11.69 13.04
CA ASP A 271 -12.58 -11.88 14.23
C ASP A 271 -12.56 -10.63 15.14
N LEU A 272 -13.30 -9.58 14.79
CA LEU A 272 -13.48 -8.42 15.65
C LEU A 272 -14.62 -8.61 16.65
N PRO A 273 -14.57 -7.92 17.81
CA PRO A 273 -15.68 -7.91 18.75
C PRO A 273 -17.00 -7.47 18.09
N HIS A 274 -18.08 -8.20 18.34
CA HIS A 274 -19.39 -7.80 17.85
C HIS A 274 -20.07 -6.84 18.83
N PHE A 275 -20.50 -5.69 18.31
CA PHE A 275 -21.32 -4.74 19.03
C PHE A 275 -22.78 -4.83 18.60
N SER A 276 -23.72 -4.53 19.51
CA SER A 276 -25.14 -4.50 19.18
C SER A 276 -25.42 -3.38 18.18
N GLN A 277 -26.11 -3.72 17.08
CA GLN A 277 -26.50 -2.72 16.07
C GLN A 277 -27.54 -1.72 16.58
N THR A 278 -28.22 -2.03 17.69
CA THR A 278 -29.30 -1.21 18.28
C THR A 278 -28.90 -0.56 19.61
N GLU A 279 -27.65 -0.73 20.05
CA GLU A 279 -27.16 -0.10 21.27
C GLU A 279 -26.36 1.15 20.91
N ALA A 280 -26.83 2.30 21.37
CA ALA A 280 -26.18 3.57 21.11
C ALA A 280 -24.86 3.65 21.88
N GLN A 281 -23.80 4.07 21.19
CA GLN A 281 -22.44 4.13 21.71
C GLN A 281 -21.88 5.56 21.60
N LEU A 282 -20.88 5.88 22.43
CA LEU A 282 -20.25 7.21 22.50
C LEU A 282 -21.29 8.34 22.64
N TYR A 283 -21.22 9.39 21.83
CA TYR A 283 -22.15 10.52 21.89
C TYR A 283 -23.57 10.15 21.42
N ASN A 284 -23.74 9.05 20.67
CA ASN A 284 -25.07 8.63 20.21
C ASN A 284 -25.96 8.22 21.39
N THR A 285 -25.38 7.82 22.53
CA THR A 285 -26.11 7.50 23.77
C THR A 285 -26.93 8.70 24.29
N TYR A 286 -26.50 9.92 24.00
CA TYR A 286 -27.18 11.14 24.42
C TYR A 286 -28.03 11.78 23.30
N LEU A 287 -28.12 11.15 22.13
CA LEU A 287 -28.75 11.74 20.96
C LEU A 287 -30.29 11.66 21.05
N VAL A 288 -30.98 12.77 20.83
CA VAL A 288 -32.46 12.82 20.85
C VAL A 288 -33.07 13.07 19.48
N HIS A 289 -32.33 13.72 18.59
CA HIS A 289 -32.80 14.05 17.25
C HIS A 289 -31.63 14.24 16.29
N VAL A 290 -31.85 13.90 15.03
CA VAL A 290 -30.90 14.06 13.93
C VAL A 290 -31.62 14.80 12.82
N SER A 291 -31.05 15.92 12.38
CA SER A 291 -31.68 16.75 11.36
C SER A 291 -31.68 16.09 9.99
N ASP A 292 -32.77 16.30 9.25
CA ASP A 292 -32.84 16.05 7.83
C ASP A 292 -31.98 17.08 7.05
N VAL A 293 -31.67 16.76 5.80
CA VAL A 293 -30.84 17.61 4.92
C VAL A 293 -31.48 17.81 3.55
N GLU A 294 -31.32 19.00 2.99
CA GLU A 294 -31.64 19.30 1.60
C GLU A 294 -30.35 19.22 0.78
N VAL A 295 -30.36 18.46 -0.31
CA VAL A 295 -29.20 18.28 -1.18
C VAL A 295 -29.63 18.52 -2.62
N GLU A 296 -28.77 19.17 -3.40
CA GLU A 296 -29.01 19.39 -4.82
C GLU A 296 -27.98 18.64 -5.65
N THR A 297 -28.41 18.18 -6.82
CA THR A 297 -27.52 17.61 -7.84
C THR A 297 -28.03 17.97 -9.23
N GLU A 298 -27.22 17.71 -10.25
CA GLU A 298 -27.60 17.87 -11.65
C GLU A 298 -28.03 16.53 -12.25
N ALA A 299 -28.96 16.57 -13.20
CA ALA A 299 -29.37 15.43 -14.00
C ALA A 299 -28.16 14.62 -14.52
N GLY A 300 -28.17 13.32 -14.22
CA GLY A 300 -27.10 12.37 -14.52
C GLY A 300 -26.02 12.21 -13.44
N ASN A 301 -25.94 13.08 -12.43
CA ASN A 301 -24.93 12.99 -11.36
C ASN A 301 -25.57 12.60 -10.03
N LEU A 302 -24.98 11.63 -9.32
CA LEU A 302 -25.39 11.34 -7.95
C LEU A 302 -25.08 12.52 -7.01
N PRO A 303 -25.93 12.79 -6.01
CA PRO A 303 -25.69 13.85 -5.03
C PRO A 303 -24.49 13.54 -4.13
N ARG A 304 -23.83 14.58 -3.62
CA ARG A 304 -22.92 14.45 -2.47
C ARG A 304 -23.73 14.60 -1.19
N LEU A 305 -24.03 13.48 -0.56
CA LEU A 305 -24.73 13.47 0.72
C LEU A 305 -23.75 13.80 1.85
N PRO A 306 -24.07 14.74 2.76
CA PRO A 306 -23.17 15.12 3.84
C PRO A 306 -22.97 13.95 4.80
N SER A 307 -21.73 13.52 4.98
CA SER A 307 -21.33 12.47 5.93
C SER A 307 -21.73 12.77 7.37
N TYR A 308 -21.78 14.05 7.73
CA TYR A 308 -22.07 14.53 9.08
C TYR A 308 -23.21 15.56 9.06
N VAL A 309 -24.22 15.35 9.90
CA VAL A 309 -25.40 16.23 10.02
C VAL A 309 -25.53 16.75 11.45
N GLN A 310 -26.40 17.74 11.67
CA GLN A 310 -26.62 18.28 13.01
C GLN A 310 -27.42 17.30 13.89
N GLY A 311 -26.96 17.12 15.11
CA GLY A 311 -27.64 16.35 16.15
C GLY A 311 -28.09 17.25 17.29
N THR A 312 -29.18 16.87 17.95
CA THR A 312 -29.60 17.43 19.24
C THR A 312 -29.36 16.39 20.32
N TYR A 313 -28.79 16.81 21.45
CA TYR A 313 -28.40 15.92 22.54
C TYR A 313 -29.20 16.24 23.82
N GLN A 314 -29.37 15.25 24.68
CA GLN A 314 -30.09 15.34 25.94
C GLN A 314 -29.52 16.46 26.83
N ASN A 315 -30.39 17.05 27.66
CA ASN A 315 -30.03 18.05 28.67
C ASN A 315 -29.28 19.28 28.13
N GLY A 316 -29.43 19.61 26.85
CA GLY A 316 -28.74 20.74 26.23
C GLY A 316 -27.24 20.54 26.04
N MET A 317 -26.76 19.30 26.15
CA MET A 317 -25.37 18.93 25.89
C MET A 317 -24.95 19.40 24.48
N LYS A 318 -23.76 19.99 24.37
CA LYS A 318 -23.14 20.30 23.07
C LYS A 318 -22.37 19.09 22.58
N GLY A 319 -23.00 18.28 21.73
CA GLY A 319 -22.33 17.15 21.07
C GLY A 319 -21.73 17.50 19.70
N PRO A 320 -20.95 16.58 19.10
CA PRO A 320 -20.41 16.74 17.75
C PRO A 320 -21.51 16.68 16.68
N LYS A 321 -21.14 16.86 15.41
CA LYS A 321 -22.04 16.48 14.32
C LYS A 321 -22.17 14.96 14.25
N VAL A 322 -23.35 14.47 13.88
CA VAL A 322 -23.68 13.04 13.84
C VAL A 322 -23.25 12.44 12.52
N ARG A 323 -22.47 11.36 12.55
CA ARG A 323 -22.15 10.56 11.36
C ARG A 323 -23.42 9.85 10.87
N VAL A 324 -23.78 10.06 9.61
CA VAL A 324 -24.88 9.36 8.96
C VAL A 324 -24.33 8.38 7.94
N LEU A 325 -24.82 7.15 8.00
CA LEU A 325 -24.51 6.10 7.03
C LEU A 325 -25.60 6.11 5.96
N TRP A 326 -25.33 6.81 4.85
CA TRP A 326 -26.22 6.84 3.70
C TRP A 326 -26.12 5.56 2.88
N PRO A 327 -27.21 5.06 2.30
CA PRO A 327 -27.15 4.01 1.29
C PRO A 327 -26.26 4.43 0.12
N SER A 328 -25.27 3.61 -0.21
CA SER A 328 -24.34 3.91 -1.31
C SER A 328 -24.85 3.34 -2.63
N ALA A 329 -25.55 4.16 -3.41
CA ALA A 329 -26.10 3.78 -4.72
C ALA A 329 -25.00 3.28 -5.68
N ILE A 330 -25.27 2.14 -6.32
CA ILE A 330 -24.36 1.51 -7.30
C ILE A 330 -24.58 2.01 -8.73
N ASN A 331 -25.64 2.79 -8.96
CA ASN A 331 -25.93 3.42 -10.23
C ASN A 331 -26.51 4.84 -10.02
N ASN A 332 -26.60 5.64 -11.09
CA ASN A 332 -27.13 7.01 -11.07
C ASN A 332 -28.58 7.12 -11.58
N SER A 333 -29.35 6.02 -11.64
CA SER A 333 -30.69 5.99 -12.27
C SER A 333 -31.67 6.97 -11.63
N ASP A 334 -31.68 7.09 -10.30
CA ASP A 334 -32.52 8.02 -9.55
C ASP A 334 -32.22 9.49 -9.82
N ALA A 335 -31.03 9.78 -10.35
CA ALA A 335 -30.58 11.14 -10.66
C ALA A 335 -30.62 11.48 -12.16
N ILE A 336 -31.08 10.59 -13.05
CA ILE A 336 -31.06 10.84 -14.51
C ILE A 336 -31.99 12.00 -14.89
N ASN A 337 -33.18 12.07 -14.29
CA ASN A 337 -34.20 13.05 -14.67
C ASN A 337 -34.36 14.14 -13.60
N PRO A 338 -34.61 15.41 -14.00
CA PRO A 338 -34.97 16.45 -13.04
C PRO A 338 -36.21 16.06 -12.22
N GLY A 339 -36.17 16.34 -10.93
CA GLY A 339 -37.19 15.89 -9.98
C GLY A 339 -36.70 15.93 -8.54
N ARG A 340 -37.46 15.32 -7.64
CA ARG A 340 -37.09 15.19 -6.23
C ARG A 340 -37.24 13.74 -5.78
N TYR A 341 -36.29 13.25 -5.01
CA TYR A 341 -36.37 11.95 -4.36
C TYR A 341 -35.80 12.03 -2.94
N THR A 342 -36.04 11.01 -2.14
CA THR A 342 -35.59 10.96 -0.74
C THR A 342 -34.66 9.77 -0.54
N VAL A 343 -33.51 10.03 0.07
CA VAL A 343 -32.59 8.99 0.56
C VAL A 343 -32.72 8.95 2.07
N THR A 344 -32.89 7.75 2.64
CA THR A 344 -32.98 7.57 4.09
C THR A 344 -31.66 6.99 4.60
N GLY A 345 -30.99 7.72 5.49
CA GLY A 345 -29.77 7.28 6.16
C GLY A 345 -30.06 6.53 7.46
N ARG A 346 -29.02 6.00 8.08
CA ARG A 346 -29.07 5.43 9.43
C ARG A 346 -27.95 5.99 10.30
N VAL A 347 -28.14 5.97 11.62
CA VAL A 347 -27.13 6.34 12.62
C VAL A 347 -26.79 5.11 13.45
N ALA A 348 -25.50 4.76 13.51
CA ALA A 348 -25.02 3.53 14.16
C ALA A 348 -25.47 3.45 15.64
N GLY A 349 -26.00 2.28 16.02
CA GLY A 349 -26.48 2.02 17.38
C GLY A 349 -27.86 2.63 17.70
N THR A 350 -28.58 3.20 16.74
CA THR A 350 -29.86 3.89 16.99
C THR A 350 -30.93 3.51 15.95
N ASP A 351 -32.18 3.88 16.22
CA ASP A 351 -33.31 3.80 15.29
C ASP A 351 -33.52 5.07 14.46
N PHE A 352 -32.64 6.08 14.59
CA PHE A 352 -32.75 7.33 13.84
C PHE A 352 -32.55 7.11 12.34
N GLN A 353 -33.46 7.69 11.56
CA GLN A 353 -33.52 7.61 10.10
C GLN A 353 -33.55 9.01 9.47
N PRO A 354 -32.43 9.76 9.53
CA PRO A 354 -32.37 11.08 8.90
C PRO A 354 -32.60 10.97 7.39
N LYS A 355 -33.32 11.93 6.83
CA LYS A 355 -33.68 11.99 5.41
C LYS A 355 -32.85 13.03 4.69
N ALA A 356 -32.33 12.66 3.52
CA ALA A 356 -31.82 13.59 2.54
C ALA A 356 -32.87 13.79 1.45
N PHE A 357 -33.41 15.00 1.34
CA PHE A 357 -34.30 15.39 0.26
C PHE A 357 -33.46 15.89 -0.91
N VAL A 358 -33.34 15.07 -1.95
CA VAL A 358 -32.48 15.34 -3.11
C VAL A 358 -33.30 16.01 -4.21
N THR A 359 -32.88 17.20 -4.62
CA THR A 359 -33.43 17.91 -5.77
C THR A 359 -32.49 17.78 -6.96
N VAL A 360 -32.94 17.10 -8.02
CA VAL A 360 -32.22 16.96 -9.29
C VAL A 360 -32.62 18.12 -10.20
N LYS A 361 -31.67 18.99 -10.50
CA LYS A 361 -31.84 20.12 -11.42
C LYS A 361 -31.53 19.70 -12.85
N LYS A 362 -32.07 20.45 -13.82
CA LYS A 362 -31.64 20.32 -15.22
C LYS A 362 -30.12 20.52 -15.30
N SER A 363 -29.45 19.69 -16.09
CA SER A 363 -28.02 19.84 -16.32
C SER A 363 -27.76 21.18 -17.02
N ASN A 364 -27.03 22.06 -16.36
CA ASN A 364 -26.42 23.24 -16.97
C ASN A 364 -24.96 22.90 -17.32
N ARG A 365 -24.32 23.75 -18.14
CA ARG A 365 -22.89 23.59 -18.43
C ARG A 365 -22.11 23.69 -17.11
N SER A 366 -21.66 22.55 -16.60
CA SER A 366 -21.00 22.46 -15.29
C SER A 366 -19.70 23.28 -15.30
N ALA A 367 -19.66 24.34 -14.50
CA ALA A 367 -18.44 25.11 -14.30
C ALA A 367 -17.52 24.35 -13.35
N THR A 368 -16.42 23.82 -13.86
CA THR A 368 -15.33 23.26 -13.03
C THR A 368 -14.29 24.33 -12.70
N PRO A 369 -13.60 24.24 -11.55
CA PRO A 369 -12.57 25.20 -11.17
C PRO A 369 -11.43 25.26 -12.18
N VAL A 370 -10.84 26.43 -12.39
CA VAL A 370 -9.65 26.61 -13.23
C VAL A 370 -8.39 26.62 -12.36
N LEU A 371 -7.23 26.29 -12.94
CA LEU A 371 -5.95 26.32 -12.22
C LEU A 371 -5.62 27.75 -11.77
N LYS A 372 -5.46 27.96 -10.47
CA LYS A 372 -5.21 29.28 -9.86
C LYS A 372 -3.86 29.40 -9.18
N LEU A 373 -3.33 28.27 -8.67
CA LEU A 373 -2.08 28.23 -7.93
C LEU A 373 -1.03 27.39 -8.64
N GLU A 374 0.21 27.60 -8.22
CA GLU A 374 1.40 26.84 -8.57
C GLU A 374 2.17 26.48 -7.30
N ALA A 375 2.85 25.34 -7.35
CA ALA A 375 3.78 24.95 -6.30
C ALA A 375 5.11 25.71 -6.44
N PHE A 376 5.79 25.93 -5.32
CA PHE A 376 7.19 26.39 -5.35
C PHE A 376 8.11 25.22 -5.68
N ASP A 377 9.24 25.51 -6.33
CA ASP A 377 10.27 24.51 -6.54
C ASP A 377 10.85 24.05 -5.20
N LEU A 378 11.26 22.78 -5.12
CA LEU A 378 11.83 22.21 -3.89
C LEU A 378 13.07 22.97 -3.41
N SER A 379 13.81 23.61 -4.31
CA SER A 379 15.00 24.43 -4.01
C SER A 379 14.65 25.77 -3.37
N GLN A 380 13.41 26.25 -3.51
CA GLN A 380 12.94 27.50 -2.94
C GLN A 380 12.44 27.35 -1.51
N VAL A 381 12.20 26.13 -1.02
CA VAL A 381 11.73 25.88 0.34
C VAL A 381 12.75 25.01 1.07
N SER A 382 13.28 25.51 2.18
CA SER A 382 14.20 24.77 3.04
C SER A 382 13.56 24.48 4.39
N LEU A 383 13.60 23.22 4.83
CA LEU A 383 13.23 22.85 6.19
C LEU A 383 14.23 23.42 7.20
N LYS A 384 13.75 23.81 8.38
CA LYS A 384 14.54 24.34 9.49
C LYS A 384 14.32 23.53 10.77
N THR A 385 15.23 23.71 11.73
CA THR A 385 15.02 23.28 13.11
C THR A 385 13.78 23.96 13.69
N ASP A 386 13.25 23.41 14.78
CA ASP A 386 12.22 24.09 15.56
C ASP A 386 12.72 25.44 16.14
N SER A 387 11.83 26.16 16.83
CA SER A 387 12.17 27.43 17.48
C SER A 387 13.19 27.32 18.63
N HIS A 388 13.48 26.10 19.11
CA HIS A 388 14.43 25.82 20.18
C HIS A 388 15.78 25.30 19.65
N GLY A 389 15.89 25.09 18.33
CA GLY A 389 17.11 24.62 17.66
C GLY A 389 17.22 23.09 17.53
N HIS A 390 16.17 22.33 17.79
CA HIS A 390 16.16 20.88 17.59
C HIS A 390 15.79 20.49 16.16
N GLU A 391 16.32 19.36 15.69
CA GLU A 391 15.86 18.77 14.43
C GLU A 391 14.39 18.34 14.57
N THR A 392 13.58 18.68 13.56
CA THR A 392 12.19 18.21 13.50
C THR A 392 12.15 16.80 12.93
N GLN A 393 11.08 16.03 13.21
CA GLN A 393 10.87 14.71 12.59
C GLN A 393 10.95 14.76 11.05
N PHE A 394 10.61 15.90 10.43
CA PHE A 394 10.76 16.11 8.99
C PHE A 394 12.23 16.11 8.55
N ILE A 395 13.11 16.79 9.30
CA ILE A 395 14.55 16.80 9.04
C ILE A 395 15.14 15.42 9.31
N GLU A 396 14.81 14.81 10.44
CA GLU A 396 15.33 13.49 10.81
C GLU A 396 14.99 12.43 9.74
N ASN A 397 13.72 12.37 9.33
CA ASN A 397 13.29 11.41 8.30
C ASN A 397 13.91 11.73 6.94
N ARG A 398 13.94 13.00 6.52
CA ARG A 398 14.64 13.40 5.30
C ARG A 398 16.10 12.95 5.33
N ASP A 399 16.81 13.21 6.41
CA ASP A 399 18.25 12.97 6.52
C ASP A 399 18.59 11.48 6.53
N LYS A 400 17.79 10.63 7.19
CA LYS A 400 17.93 9.16 7.11
C LYS A 400 17.93 8.69 5.65
N PHE A 401 17.02 9.22 4.84
CA PHE A 401 16.89 8.87 3.43
C PHE A 401 17.99 9.49 2.57
N ILE A 402 18.21 10.81 2.67
CA ILE A 402 19.22 11.53 1.87
C ILE A 402 20.61 10.96 2.08
N ARG A 403 21.02 10.72 3.34
CA ARG A 403 22.38 10.22 3.64
C ARG A 403 22.59 8.81 3.08
N THR A 404 21.61 7.93 3.24
CA THR A 404 21.68 6.55 2.71
C THR A 404 21.61 6.54 1.17
N LEU A 405 20.75 7.37 0.59
CA LEU A 405 20.62 7.50 -0.87
C LEU A 405 21.94 7.96 -1.50
N ALA A 406 22.67 8.88 -0.86
CA ALA A 406 23.97 9.34 -1.33
C ALA A 406 25.02 8.21 -1.42
N THR A 407 24.91 7.19 -0.56
CA THR A 407 25.84 6.04 -0.53
C THR A 407 25.46 4.88 -1.45
N THR A 408 24.27 4.89 -2.05
CA THR A 408 23.83 3.82 -2.97
C THR A 408 24.70 3.72 -4.23
N ASP A 409 24.80 2.54 -4.82
CA ASP A 409 25.45 2.34 -6.13
C ASP A 409 24.42 2.46 -7.27
N PRO A 410 24.52 3.47 -8.16
CA PRO A 410 23.64 3.58 -9.34
C PRO A 410 23.65 2.33 -10.23
N ASN A 411 24.73 1.54 -10.22
CA ASN A 411 24.81 0.33 -11.02
C ASN A 411 23.81 -0.75 -10.58
N SER A 412 23.46 -0.80 -9.30
CA SER A 412 22.44 -1.73 -8.83
C SER A 412 21.08 -1.44 -9.47
N PHE A 413 20.75 -0.16 -9.61
CA PHE A 413 19.51 0.31 -10.26
C PHE A 413 19.56 0.18 -11.80
N LEU A 414 20.74 0.10 -12.42
CA LEU A 414 20.89 -0.09 -13.86
C LEU A 414 21.11 -1.55 -14.26
N TYR A 415 21.32 -2.43 -13.28
CA TYR A 415 21.71 -3.83 -13.51
C TYR A 415 20.75 -4.54 -14.45
N MET A 416 19.45 -4.48 -14.15
CA MET A 416 18.44 -5.20 -14.93
C MET A 416 18.22 -4.63 -16.34
N PHE A 417 18.52 -3.35 -16.56
CA PHE A 417 18.51 -2.75 -17.90
C PHE A 417 19.66 -3.31 -18.73
N ARG A 418 20.88 -3.35 -18.18
CA ARG A 418 22.03 -3.95 -18.88
C ARG A 418 21.81 -5.43 -19.14
N HIS A 419 21.26 -6.16 -18.17
CA HIS A 419 20.90 -7.58 -18.31
C HIS A 419 19.93 -7.82 -19.46
N ALA A 420 18.82 -7.07 -19.51
CA ALA A 420 17.85 -7.18 -20.60
C ALA A 420 18.51 -6.93 -21.97
N PHE A 421 19.37 -5.92 -22.09
CA PHE A 421 20.05 -5.59 -23.34
C PHE A 421 21.30 -6.46 -23.61
N GLY A 422 21.55 -7.52 -22.82
CA GLY A 422 22.71 -8.39 -22.97
C GLY A 422 24.06 -7.67 -22.81
N GLN A 423 24.09 -6.55 -22.10
CA GLN A 423 25.29 -5.74 -21.88
C GLN A 423 26.07 -6.22 -20.66
N LYS A 424 27.40 -6.06 -20.71
CA LYS A 424 28.27 -6.41 -19.58
C LYS A 424 27.99 -5.49 -18.38
N GLN A 425 27.93 -6.08 -17.18
CA GLN A 425 27.86 -5.32 -15.93
C GLN A 425 29.22 -4.71 -15.59
N PRO A 426 29.26 -3.48 -15.04
CA PRO A 426 30.47 -2.95 -14.42
C PRO A 426 30.98 -3.85 -13.29
N ASP A 427 32.30 -3.87 -13.09
CA ASP A 427 32.90 -4.72 -12.07
C ASP A 427 32.39 -4.31 -10.67
N GLY A 428 31.94 -5.30 -9.90
CA GLY A 428 31.38 -5.10 -8.56
C GLY A 428 29.89 -4.74 -8.48
N ALA A 429 29.23 -4.47 -9.62
CA ALA A 429 27.79 -4.19 -9.64
C ALA A 429 26.97 -5.38 -9.12
N LYS A 430 26.00 -5.11 -8.24
CA LYS A 430 25.11 -6.13 -7.66
C LYS A 430 23.67 -5.85 -8.06
N PRO A 431 22.87 -6.86 -8.41
CA PRO A 431 21.45 -6.67 -8.65
C PRO A 431 20.72 -6.26 -7.36
N LEU A 432 19.61 -5.53 -7.50
CA LEU A 432 18.65 -5.34 -6.41
C LEU A 432 17.89 -6.65 -6.13
N ASP A 433 17.39 -6.76 -4.90
CA ASP A 433 16.60 -7.91 -4.44
C ASP A 433 15.08 -7.63 -4.45
N VAL A 434 14.28 -8.55 -3.90
CA VAL A 434 12.82 -8.44 -3.77
C VAL A 434 12.17 -8.33 -5.17
N TRP A 435 11.33 -7.32 -5.43
CA TRP A 435 10.54 -7.20 -6.66
C TRP A 435 11.31 -6.58 -7.84
N ASP A 436 12.57 -6.19 -7.61
CA ASP A 436 13.52 -5.77 -8.65
C ASP A 436 14.57 -6.84 -8.99
N SER A 437 14.45 -8.01 -8.35
CA SER A 437 15.37 -9.12 -8.60
C SER A 437 15.22 -9.73 -9.98
N LYS A 438 16.25 -10.46 -10.41
CA LYS A 438 16.35 -11.02 -11.77
C LYS A 438 15.15 -11.89 -12.17
N ASP A 439 14.53 -12.58 -11.22
CA ASP A 439 13.46 -13.54 -11.47
C ASP A 439 12.05 -12.92 -11.45
N THR A 440 11.94 -11.64 -11.12
CA THR A 440 10.66 -10.95 -10.93
C THR A 440 10.27 -10.13 -12.14
N LYS A 441 8.96 -10.08 -12.40
CA LYS A 441 8.38 -9.45 -13.59
C LYS A 441 8.14 -7.94 -13.45
N LEU A 442 8.33 -7.38 -12.25
CA LEU A 442 8.18 -5.95 -11.96
C LEU A 442 9.52 -5.18 -12.02
N ARG A 443 10.64 -5.88 -12.22
CA ARG A 443 11.98 -5.28 -12.21
C ARG A 443 12.12 -4.06 -13.12
N GLY A 444 12.91 -3.08 -12.68
CA GLY A 444 13.05 -1.75 -13.27
C GLY A 444 12.19 -0.68 -12.60
N HIS A 445 11.24 -1.06 -11.73
CA HIS A 445 10.40 -0.09 -11.05
C HIS A 445 11.17 0.72 -10.00
N ALA A 446 12.08 0.11 -9.23
CA ALA A 446 12.93 0.85 -8.30
C ALA A 446 13.80 1.87 -9.02
N THR A 447 14.30 1.57 -10.22
CA THR A 447 15.10 2.50 -11.02
C THR A 447 14.34 3.79 -11.31
N GLY A 448 13.05 3.69 -11.63
CA GLY A 448 12.20 4.86 -11.85
C GLY A 448 12.01 5.69 -10.58
N HIS A 449 11.66 5.05 -9.47
CA HIS A 449 11.57 5.71 -8.16
C HIS A 449 12.89 6.36 -7.73
N TYR A 450 14.01 5.68 -7.99
CA TYR A 450 15.35 6.16 -7.68
C TYR A 450 15.69 7.42 -8.48
N LEU A 451 15.37 7.47 -9.78
CA LEU A 451 15.53 8.67 -10.61
C LEU A 451 14.76 9.87 -10.04
N THR A 452 13.49 9.67 -9.66
CA THR A 452 12.69 10.71 -9.00
C THR A 452 13.31 11.14 -7.68
N ALA A 453 13.72 10.19 -6.84
CA ALA A 453 14.29 10.46 -5.52
C ALA A 453 15.60 11.25 -5.61
N ILE A 454 16.52 10.89 -6.51
CA ILE A 454 17.78 11.64 -6.69
C ILE A 454 17.55 13.03 -7.31
N ALA A 455 16.53 13.20 -8.16
CA ALA A 455 16.14 14.52 -8.68
C ALA A 455 15.59 15.43 -7.58
N GLN A 456 14.73 14.89 -6.71
CA GLN A 456 14.20 15.61 -5.55
C GLN A 456 15.30 15.89 -4.51
N ALA A 457 16.21 14.94 -4.28
CA ALA A 457 17.38 15.12 -3.41
C ALA A 457 18.27 16.24 -3.94
N TYR A 458 18.64 16.22 -5.21
CA TYR A 458 19.40 17.31 -5.86
C TYR A 458 18.75 18.69 -5.65
N ALA A 459 17.43 18.77 -5.82
CA ALA A 459 16.69 20.02 -5.67
C ALA A 459 16.59 20.48 -4.20
N SER A 460 16.44 19.55 -3.26
CA SER A 460 16.18 19.84 -1.84
C SER A 460 17.46 20.01 -1.00
N THR A 461 18.60 19.47 -1.43
CA THR A 461 19.87 19.56 -0.69
C THR A 461 20.71 20.76 -1.10
N GLY A 462 20.11 21.86 -1.57
CA GLY A 462 20.85 23.09 -1.94
C GLY A 462 21.67 23.69 -0.79
N TYR A 463 21.35 23.33 0.46
CA TYR A 463 22.08 23.70 1.68
C TYR A 463 23.41 22.95 1.86
N ASP A 464 23.63 21.84 1.15
CA ASP A 464 24.86 21.04 1.17
C ASP A 464 25.33 20.79 -0.28
N LYS A 465 26.37 21.51 -0.68
CA LYS A 465 26.89 21.47 -2.06
C LYS A 465 27.56 20.14 -2.40
N ALA A 466 28.11 19.41 -1.42
CA ALA A 466 28.71 18.12 -1.67
C ALA A 466 27.64 17.05 -1.94
N LEU A 467 26.56 17.04 -1.14
CA LEU A 467 25.40 16.18 -1.39
C LEU A 467 24.74 16.53 -2.72
N GLN A 468 24.53 17.82 -3.00
CA GLN A 468 23.94 18.26 -4.27
C GLN A 468 24.78 17.81 -5.47
N ALA A 469 26.11 17.93 -5.41
CA ALA A 469 27.00 17.45 -6.47
C ALA A 469 26.93 15.93 -6.64
N ASN A 470 26.93 15.17 -5.54
CA ASN A 470 26.78 13.71 -5.56
C ASN A 470 25.50 13.26 -6.29
N PHE A 471 24.34 13.89 -5.99
CA PHE A 471 23.10 13.56 -6.69
C PHE A 471 23.10 14.00 -8.15
N SER A 472 23.75 15.12 -8.48
CA SER A 472 23.94 15.55 -9.87
C SER A 472 24.71 14.51 -10.68
N GLU A 473 25.83 14.02 -10.16
CA GLU A 473 26.65 12.98 -10.81
C GLU A 473 25.87 11.67 -10.99
N LYS A 474 25.11 11.24 -9.98
CA LYS A 474 24.23 10.07 -10.06
C LYS A 474 23.16 10.24 -11.15
N MET A 475 22.49 11.39 -11.20
CA MET A 475 21.49 11.67 -12.24
C MET A 475 22.10 11.59 -13.64
N GLU A 476 23.25 12.24 -13.85
CA GLU A 476 23.94 12.23 -15.13
C GLU A 476 24.33 10.81 -15.55
N TYR A 477 24.90 10.03 -14.64
CA TYR A 477 25.31 8.65 -14.90
C TYR A 477 24.12 7.75 -15.26
N MET A 478 23.03 7.84 -14.50
CA MET A 478 21.79 7.10 -14.75
C MET A 478 21.20 7.43 -16.12
N VAL A 479 21.04 8.73 -16.41
CA VAL A 479 20.47 9.19 -17.68
C VAL A 479 21.36 8.82 -18.87
N ASN A 480 22.68 8.98 -18.77
CA ASN A 480 23.59 8.62 -19.85
C ASN A 480 23.53 7.12 -20.16
N THR A 481 23.52 6.26 -19.14
CA THR A 481 23.40 4.80 -19.34
C THR A 481 22.06 4.44 -19.99
N LEU A 482 20.95 4.95 -19.47
CA LEU A 482 19.61 4.67 -20.03
C LEU A 482 19.49 5.22 -21.46
N TYR A 483 20.06 6.40 -21.71
CA TYR A 483 20.14 6.97 -23.05
C TYR A 483 20.88 6.02 -24.00
N GLU A 484 22.10 5.61 -23.67
CA GLU A 484 22.90 4.69 -24.51
C GLU A 484 22.14 3.39 -24.82
N LEU A 485 21.52 2.76 -23.83
CA LEU A 485 20.71 1.56 -24.02
C LEU A 485 19.50 1.81 -24.92
N SER A 486 18.77 2.92 -24.71
CA SER A 486 17.60 3.26 -25.52
C SER A 486 17.93 3.48 -27.00
N GLN A 487 19.17 3.91 -27.30
CA GLN A 487 19.64 4.11 -28.67
C GLN A 487 19.96 2.79 -29.40
N LEU A 488 20.01 1.65 -28.69
CA LEU A 488 20.22 0.33 -29.28
C LEU A 488 18.92 -0.27 -29.85
N SER A 489 17.79 0.01 -29.21
CA SER A 489 16.51 -0.62 -29.56
C SER A 489 16.04 -0.27 -30.97
N GLY A 490 15.66 -1.28 -31.74
CA GLY A 490 15.14 -1.11 -33.10
C GLY A 490 16.15 -0.54 -34.10
N ARG A 491 17.45 -0.78 -33.87
CA ARG A 491 18.57 -0.42 -34.75
C ARG A 491 19.47 -1.64 -34.99
N PRO A 492 20.14 -1.74 -36.15
CA PRO A 492 20.99 -2.91 -36.45
C PRO A 492 22.12 -3.04 -35.43
N LYS A 493 22.33 -4.26 -34.92
CA LYS A 493 23.45 -4.57 -34.01
C LYS A 493 24.80 -4.29 -34.67
N GLU A 494 24.92 -4.69 -35.93
CA GLU A 494 26.07 -4.49 -36.81
C GLU A 494 25.57 -4.22 -38.24
N ALA A 495 26.40 -3.62 -39.08
CA ALA A 495 26.03 -3.31 -40.46
C ALA A 495 25.63 -4.59 -41.22
N GLY A 496 24.47 -4.55 -41.90
CA GLY A 496 23.94 -5.68 -42.67
C GLY A 496 23.10 -6.69 -41.88
N VAL A 497 23.00 -6.57 -40.55
CA VAL A 497 22.09 -7.39 -39.73
C VAL A 497 20.65 -6.88 -39.88
N THR A 498 19.71 -7.80 -40.10
CA THR A 498 18.27 -7.49 -40.13
C THR A 498 17.77 -7.06 -38.76
N TYR A 499 16.86 -6.09 -38.73
CA TYR A 499 16.37 -5.48 -37.51
C TYR A 499 14.93 -5.00 -37.68
N VAL A 500 14.23 -4.78 -36.56
CA VAL A 500 12.84 -4.28 -36.56
C VAL A 500 12.78 -2.95 -35.83
N SER A 501 12.63 -1.87 -36.60
CA SER A 501 12.50 -0.51 -36.05
C SER A 501 11.07 -0.15 -35.66
N ASP A 502 10.07 -0.77 -36.28
CA ASP A 502 8.66 -0.49 -35.99
C ASP A 502 8.23 -1.15 -34.65
N PRO A 503 7.83 -0.35 -33.64
CA PRO A 503 7.32 -0.86 -32.37
C PRO A 503 6.18 -1.86 -32.50
N THR A 504 5.41 -1.85 -33.59
CA THR A 504 4.24 -2.73 -33.79
C THR A 504 4.59 -4.07 -34.41
N ALA A 505 5.81 -4.23 -34.94
CA ALA A 505 6.25 -5.42 -35.67
C ALA A 505 7.24 -6.31 -34.88
N VAL A 506 7.35 -6.11 -33.57
CA VAL A 506 8.28 -6.86 -32.70
C VAL A 506 8.02 -8.38 -32.83
N PRO A 507 8.99 -9.19 -33.28
CA PRO A 507 8.81 -10.63 -33.48
C PRO A 507 8.86 -11.38 -32.14
N HIS A 508 8.44 -12.66 -32.14
CA HIS A 508 8.74 -13.58 -31.04
C HIS A 508 10.26 -13.68 -30.80
N GLY A 509 10.64 -14.02 -29.57
CA GLY A 509 12.06 -14.22 -29.23
C GLY A 509 12.71 -15.34 -30.04
N PRO A 510 14.04 -15.31 -30.24
CA PRO A 510 14.76 -16.36 -30.96
C PRO A 510 14.44 -17.76 -30.41
N GLY A 511 14.05 -18.69 -31.30
CA GLY A 511 13.70 -20.06 -30.92
C GLY A 511 12.33 -20.23 -30.24
N LYS A 512 11.54 -19.17 -30.11
CA LYS A 512 10.21 -19.20 -29.47
C LYS A 512 9.08 -19.16 -30.50
N SER A 513 8.02 -19.93 -30.23
CA SER A 513 6.81 -19.94 -31.06
C SER A 513 5.72 -18.96 -30.59
N ASN A 514 5.87 -18.38 -29.39
CA ASN A 514 4.98 -17.38 -28.78
C ASN A 514 5.80 -16.35 -27.99
N TYR A 515 5.18 -15.21 -27.63
CA TYR A 515 5.71 -14.33 -26.58
C TYR A 515 5.62 -15.00 -25.22
N ASP A 516 6.64 -14.83 -24.39
CA ASP A 516 6.64 -15.27 -23.00
C ASP A 516 7.42 -14.28 -22.13
N SER A 517 7.19 -14.39 -20.82
CA SER A 517 7.82 -13.56 -19.79
C SER A 517 8.89 -14.35 -19.02
N ASP A 518 9.63 -15.22 -19.73
CA ASP A 518 10.78 -15.90 -19.18
C ASP A 518 11.96 -14.93 -19.05
N LEU A 519 12.31 -14.60 -17.81
CA LEU A 519 13.34 -13.62 -17.46
C LEU A 519 14.61 -14.27 -16.89
N SER A 520 14.69 -15.62 -16.91
CA SER A 520 15.89 -16.35 -16.48
C SER A 520 17.08 -16.06 -17.39
N ASP A 521 18.30 -16.31 -16.91
CA ASP A 521 19.54 -16.07 -17.66
C ASP A 521 19.57 -16.89 -18.98
N GLU A 522 18.95 -18.08 -19.00
CA GLU A 522 18.84 -18.95 -20.16
C GLU A 522 17.66 -18.59 -21.07
N GLY A 523 16.59 -18.00 -20.51
CA GLY A 523 15.31 -17.80 -21.18
C GLY A 523 15.07 -16.39 -21.74
N ILE A 524 15.75 -15.38 -21.17
CA ILE A 524 15.58 -13.98 -21.58
C ILE A 524 16.12 -13.74 -22.99
N ARG A 525 15.32 -13.07 -23.83
CA ARG A 525 15.78 -12.61 -25.15
C ARG A 525 16.61 -11.33 -25.00
N THR A 526 17.67 -11.20 -25.80
CA THR A 526 18.57 -10.03 -25.82
C THR A 526 18.73 -9.43 -27.21
N ASP A 527 17.81 -9.76 -28.13
CA ASP A 527 17.78 -9.30 -29.52
C ASP A 527 17.19 -7.89 -29.66
N TYR A 528 17.71 -6.93 -28.89
CA TYR A 528 17.19 -5.56 -28.76
C TYR A 528 17.04 -4.80 -30.08
N TRP A 529 17.79 -5.17 -31.12
CA TRP A 529 17.65 -4.64 -32.47
C TRP A 529 16.26 -4.91 -33.08
N ASN A 530 15.47 -5.82 -32.50
CA ASN A 530 14.12 -6.17 -32.95
C ASN A 530 12.98 -5.60 -32.07
N TRP A 531 13.27 -4.81 -31.04
CA TRP A 531 12.25 -4.37 -30.06
C TRP A 531 11.52 -3.08 -30.44
N GLY A 532 11.81 -2.53 -31.62
CA GLY A 532 11.29 -1.25 -32.07
C GLY A 532 12.05 -0.05 -31.49
N LYS A 533 12.09 1.04 -32.25
CA LYS A 533 12.80 2.26 -31.87
C LYS A 533 12.15 2.90 -30.64
N GLY A 534 12.99 3.37 -29.70
CA GLY A 534 12.55 4.08 -28.50
C GLY A 534 12.19 3.18 -27.31
N PHE A 535 12.18 1.85 -27.48
CA PHE A 535 11.95 0.93 -26.37
C PHE A 535 13.10 0.96 -25.36
N ILE A 536 12.78 1.10 -24.08
CA ILE A 536 13.69 0.79 -22.98
C ILE A 536 12.89 0.36 -21.76
N SER A 537 13.33 -0.75 -21.15
CA SER A 537 12.85 -1.27 -19.88
C SER A 537 13.90 -2.23 -19.31
N ALA A 538 13.73 -2.67 -18.08
CA ALA A 538 14.56 -3.69 -17.43
C ALA A 538 14.19 -5.13 -17.87
N TYR A 539 13.32 -5.28 -18.86
CA TYR A 539 12.96 -6.54 -19.49
C TYR A 539 12.52 -6.33 -20.95
N PRO A 540 12.52 -7.38 -21.79
CA PRO A 540 12.09 -7.31 -23.19
C PRO A 540 10.61 -6.92 -23.36
N PRO A 541 10.17 -6.47 -24.55
CA PRO A 541 8.82 -5.94 -24.77
C PRO A 541 7.68 -6.97 -24.58
N ASP A 542 7.99 -8.26 -24.49
CA ASP A 542 7.04 -9.37 -24.48
C ASP A 542 5.91 -9.21 -23.45
N GLN A 543 6.18 -8.72 -22.23
CA GLN A 543 5.11 -8.52 -21.23
C GLN A 543 4.03 -7.52 -21.69
N PHE A 544 4.42 -6.46 -22.41
CA PHE A 544 3.47 -5.49 -22.96
C PHE A 544 2.60 -6.16 -24.02
N ILE A 545 3.22 -6.90 -24.94
CA ILE A 545 2.53 -7.59 -26.03
C ILE A 545 1.60 -8.68 -25.48
N MET A 546 2.04 -9.43 -24.48
CA MET A 546 1.23 -10.44 -23.80
C MET A 546 -0.01 -9.81 -23.15
N LEU A 547 0.13 -8.64 -22.50
CA LEU A 547 -1.01 -7.92 -21.91
C LEU A 547 -2.02 -7.49 -22.99
N GLU A 548 -1.57 -7.02 -24.15
CA GLU A 548 -2.43 -6.70 -25.29
C GLU A 548 -3.26 -7.91 -25.76
N HIS A 549 -2.74 -9.12 -25.53
CA HIS A 549 -3.40 -10.41 -25.83
C HIS A 549 -4.11 -11.03 -24.61
N GLY A 550 -4.30 -10.27 -23.53
CA GLY A 550 -5.10 -10.69 -22.38
C GLY A 550 -4.35 -11.50 -21.32
N ALA A 551 -3.02 -11.46 -21.30
CA ALA A 551 -2.24 -12.06 -20.22
C ALA A 551 -2.64 -11.49 -18.86
N ARG A 552 -2.64 -12.37 -17.86
CA ARG A 552 -3.05 -12.05 -16.49
C ARG A 552 -1.84 -11.92 -15.57
N TYR A 553 -2.12 -11.43 -14.37
CA TYR A 553 -1.11 -11.31 -13.34
C TYR A 553 -0.60 -12.68 -12.88
N GLY A 554 0.73 -12.81 -12.74
CA GLY A 554 1.35 -13.89 -11.99
C GLY A 554 2.78 -14.23 -12.37
N GLY A 555 3.32 -15.28 -11.76
CA GLY A 555 4.73 -15.67 -11.87
C GLY A 555 5.10 -16.56 -13.07
N GLN A 556 4.13 -17.15 -13.78
CA GLN A 556 4.39 -18.11 -14.86
C GLN A 556 4.85 -17.43 -16.16
N LYS A 557 5.45 -18.20 -17.09
CA LYS A 557 5.96 -17.69 -18.38
C LYS A 557 4.87 -17.10 -19.29
N ASN A 558 3.62 -17.47 -19.11
CA ASN A 558 2.46 -16.93 -19.85
C ASN A 558 1.71 -15.83 -19.07
N GLN A 559 2.27 -15.36 -17.95
CA GLN A 559 1.71 -14.31 -17.10
C GLN A 559 2.63 -13.09 -17.07
N VAL A 560 2.12 -11.94 -16.64
CA VAL A 560 2.86 -10.66 -16.59
C VAL A 560 2.72 -10.01 -15.22
N TRP A 561 3.50 -8.96 -14.95
CA TRP A 561 3.31 -8.12 -13.76
C TRP A 561 3.41 -6.63 -14.13
N ALA A 562 2.26 -5.96 -14.15
CA ALA A 562 2.10 -4.50 -14.27
C ALA A 562 3.11 -3.81 -15.21
N PRO A 563 3.23 -4.21 -16.50
CA PRO A 563 4.33 -3.74 -17.33
C PRO A 563 4.29 -2.23 -17.61
N TYR A 564 3.10 -1.61 -17.60
CA TYR A 564 2.96 -0.16 -17.75
C TYR A 564 3.21 0.60 -16.45
N TYR A 565 3.06 -0.03 -15.27
CA TYR A 565 3.43 0.57 -13.98
C TYR A 565 4.93 0.85 -13.92
N THR A 566 5.76 -0.11 -14.33
CA THR A 566 7.22 0.02 -14.31
C THR A 566 7.65 1.12 -15.27
N LEU A 567 7.06 1.15 -16.47
CA LEU A 567 7.32 2.16 -17.49
C LEU A 567 6.95 3.55 -17.00
N HIS A 568 5.82 3.67 -16.29
CA HIS A 568 5.42 4.93 -15.65
C HIS A 568 6.48 5.44 -14.67
N LYS A 569 7.05 4.58 -13.82
CA LYS A 569 8.08 5.01 -12.85
C LYS A 569 9.32 5.54 -13.57
N ILE A 570 9.78 4.84 -14.59
CA ILE A 570 10.96 5.24 -15.38
C ILE A 570 10.67 6.57 -16.09
N LEU A 571 9.49 6.71 -16.71
CA LEU A 571 9.08 7.93 -17.41
C LEU A 571 8.96 9.13 -16.47
N ALA A 572 8.33 8.94 -15.30
CA ALA A 572 8.21 9.98 -14.27
C ALA A 572 9.61 10.43 -13.79
N GLY A 573 10.49 9.50 -13.44
CA GLY A 573 11.84 9.79 -13.00
C GLY A 573 12.70 10.53 -14.04
N LEU A 574 12.61 10.15 -15.32
CA LEU A 574 13.31 10.87 -16.40
C LEU A 574 12.79 12.30 -16.56
N MET A 575 11.47 12.52 -16.47
CA MET A 575 10.90 13.87 -16.51
C MET A 575 11.27 14.69 -15.28
N ASP A 576 11.33 14.09 -14.09
CA ASP A 576 11.76 14.76 -12.87
C ASP A 576 13.21 15.23 -13.00
N VAL A 577 14.11 14.38 -13.51
CA VAL A 577 15.50 14.79 -13.81
C VAL A 577 15.53 15.93 -14.82
N TYR A 578 14.72 15.88 -15.89
CA TYR A 578 14.66 16.95 -16.88
C TYR A 578 14.20 18.27 -16.27
N GLU A 579 13.14 18.27 -15.47
CA GLU A 579 12.59 19.51 -14.90
C GLU A 579 13.55 20.18 -13.91
N VAL A 580 14.30 19.41 -13.12
CA VAL A 580 15.24 20.00 -12.14
C VAL A 580 16.61 20.39 -12.72
N SER A 581 17.03 19.77 -13.83
CA SER A 581 18.40 19.94 -14.38
C SER A 581 18.46 20.45 -15.83
N GLY A 582 17.36 20.39 -16.57
CA GLY A 582 17.32 20.66 -18.01
C GLY A 582 17.94 19.57 -18.89
N ASN A 583 18.25 18.38 -18.34
CA ASN A 583 18.94 17.31 -19.06
C ASN A 583 18.15 16.81 -20.29
N LYS A 584 18.59 17.20 -21.49
CA LYS A 584 17.89 16.90 -22.75
C LYS A 584 17.90 15.43 -23.13
N LYS A 585 18.91 14.66 -22.71
CA LYS A 585 18.92 13.20 -22.92
C LYS A 585 17.80 12.53 -22.15
N ALA A 586 17.52 12.97 -20.91
CA ALA A 586 16.42 12.44 -20.12
C ALA A 586 15.07 12.63 -20.83
N LEU A 587 14.84 13.85 -21.36
CA LEU A 587 13.63 14.15 -22.15
C LEU A 587 13.56 13.36 -23.46
N GLU A 588 14.69 13.13 -24.14
CA GLU A 588 14.73 12.33 -25.35
C GLU A 588 14.37 10.87 -25.08
N VAL A 589 14.91 10.26 -24.01
CA VAL A 589 14.54 8.89 -23.61
C VAL A 589 13.05 8.82 -23.26
N ALA A 590 12.55 9.76 -22.46
CA ALA A 590 11.13 9.85 -22.11
C ALA A 590 10.22 9.97 -23.35
N SER A 591 10.62 10.78 -24.32
CA SER A 591 9.90 10.95 -25.60
C SER A 591 9.94 9.68 -26.44
N GLY A 592 11.11 9.02 -26.56
CA GLY A 592 11.26 7.77 -27.30
C GLY A 592 10.43 6.62 -26.71
N MET A 593 10.43 6.49 -25.39
CA MET A 593 9.54 5.54 -24.68
C MET A 593 8.08 5.82 -25.01
N SER A 594 7.68 7.09 -24.98
CA SER A 594 6.30 7.51 -25.21
C SER A 594 5.86 7.31 -26.65
N ASP A 595 6.76 7.49 -27.60
CA ASP A 595 6.55 7.20 -29.02
C ASP A 595 6.36 5.70 -29.27
N TRP A 596 7.15 4.86 -28.60
CA TRP A 596 6.98 3.42 -28.66
C TRP A 596 5.60 2.99 -28.12
N VAL A 597 5.19 3.55 -26.98
CA VAL A 597 3.87 3.29 -26.37
C VAL A 597 2.74 3.74 -27.30
N TYR A 598 2.83 4.97 -27.83
CA TYR A 598 1.83 5.50 -28.76
C TYR A 598 1.68 4.62 -30.00
N ALA A 599 2.80 4.22 -30.62
CA ALA A 599 2.81 3.39 -31.81
C ALA A 599 2.05 2.07 -31.62
N ARG A 600 2.20 1.43 -30.44
CA ARG A 600 1.50 0.19 -30.11
C ARG A 600 0.04 0.42 -29.70
N LEU A 601 -0.19 1.20 -28.66
CA LEU A 601 -1.54 1.36 -28.09
C LEU A 601 -2.53 1.99 -29.07
N SER A 602 -2.07 2.85 -29.99
CA SER A 602 -2.93 3.46 -31.02
C SER A 602 -3.49 2.46 -32.04
N ARG A 603 -2.96 1.23 -32.10
CA ARG A 603 -3.44 0.14 -32.98
C ARG A 603 -4.45 -0.78 -32.30
N LEU A 604 -4.59 -0.69 -30.98
CA LEU A 604 -5.46 -1.60 -30.24
C LEU A 604 -6.93 -1.17 -30.34
N PRO A 605 -7.86 -2.14 -30.50
CA PRO A 605 -9.27 -1.86 -30.35
C PRO A 605 -9.60 -1.29 -28.97
N LYS A 606 -10.58 -0.39 -28.90
CA LYS A 606 -11.02 0.24 -27.65
C LYS A 606 -11.41 -0.80 -26.59
N ASP A 607 -12.09 -1.88 -26.98
CA ASP A 607 -12.47 -2.96 -26.06
C ASP A 607 -11.28 -3.71 -25.47
N THR A 608 -10.17 -3.82 -26.21
CA THR A 608 -8.92 -4.41 -25.72
C THR A 608 -8.33 -3.53 -24.62
N LEU A 609 -8.23 -2.22 -24.85
CA LEU A 609 -7.76 -1.25 -23.85
C LEU A 609 -8.62 -1.29 -22.57
N ILE A 610 -9.95 -1.31 -22.73
CA ILE A 610 -10.88 -1.45 -21.60
C ILE A 610 -10.59 -2.73 -20.80
N LYS A 611 -10.43 -3.88 -21.47
CA LYS A 611 -10.12 -5.15 -20.79
C LYS A 611 -8.76 -5.10 -20.08
N MET A 612 -7.74 -4.55 -20.72
CA MET A 612 -6.40 -4.39 -20.14
C MET A 612 -6.47 -3.62 -18.83
N TRP A 613 -6.99 -2.39 -18.83
CA TRP A 613 -7.00 -1.50 -17.66
C TRP A 613 -7.89 -1.96 -16.51
N ASN A 614 -8.86 -2.84 -16.79
CA ASN A 614 -9.70 -3.47 -15.78
C ASN A 614 -9.13 -4.79 -15.22
N THR A 615 -8.01 -5.27 -15.76
CA THR A 615 -7.39 -6.51 -15.29
C THR A 615 -6.60 -6.24 -14.01
N TYR A 616 -6.89 -7.02 -12.95
CA TYR A 616 -6.20 -6.95 -11.66
C TYR A 616 -4.69 -7.10 -11.82
N ILE A 617 -3.93 -6.09 -11.36
CA ILE A 617 -2.46 -5.94 -11.37
C ILE A 617 -1.78 -6.03 -12.75
N ALA A 618 -2.08 -7.00 -13.60
CA ALA A 618 -1.52 -7.04 -14.96
C ALA A 618 -1.90 -5.79 -15.77
N GLY A 619 -3.11 -5.28 -15.55
CA GLY A 619 -3.59 -4.02 -16.11
C GLY A 619 -3.13 -2.76 -15.39
N GLU A 620 -2.35 -2.88 -14.32
CA GLU A 620 -1.87 -1.72 -13.59
C GLU A 620 -0.85 -0.93 -14.42
N TYR A 621 -1.14 0.35 -14.61
CA TYR A 621 -0.29 1.27 -15.37
C TYR A 621 0.22 2.44 -14.52
N GLY A 622 0.06 2.39 -13.20
CA GLY A 622 0.38 3.52 -12.33
C GLY A 622 -0.25 4.83 -12.85
N GLY A 623 0.56 5.88 -12.97
CA GLY A 623 0.15 7.18 -13.51
C GLY A 623 0.56 7.39 -14.98
N MET A 624 0.49 6.38 -15.86
CA MET A 624 0.84 6.57 -17.29
C MET A 624 0.02 7.69 -17.96
N ASN A 625 -1.25 7.85 -17.60
CA ASN A 625 -2.07 8.96 -18.07
C ASN A 625 -1.53 10.32 -17.59
N GLU A 626 -1.14 10.40 -16.32
CA GLU A 626 -0.46 11.58 -15.75
C GLU A 626 0.84 11.89 -16.50
N ALA A 627 1.71 10.88 -16.65
CA ALA A 627 3.03 11.07 -17.23
C ALA A 627 2.96 11.51 -18.71
N MET A 628 2.02 10.95 -19.47
CA MET A 628 1.78 11.34 -20.87
C MET A 628 1.18 12.74 -20.99
N ALA A 629 0.26 13.13 -20.10
CA ALA A 629 -0.30 14.47 -20.04
C ALA A 629 0.75 15.52 -19.64
N ARG A 630 1.60 15.18 -18.66
CA ARG A 630 2.76 16.00 -18.25
C ARG A 630 3.76 16.14 -19.39
N LEU A 631 4.07 15.06 -20.12
CA LEU A 631 4.97 15.12 -21.28
C LEU A 631 4.39 16.00 -22.39
N TYR A 632 3.08 15.96 -22.64
CA TYR A 632 2.41 16.90 -23.54
C TYR A 632 2.60 18.36 -23.08
N ARG A 633 2.44 18.64 -21.78
CA ARG A 633 2.68 19.98 -21.23
C ARG A 633 4.13 20.44 -21.42
N ILE A 634 5.11 19.52 -21.31
CA ILE A 634 6.54 19.82 -21.49
C ILE A 634 6.90 20.07 -22.97
N THR A 635 6.31 19.30 -23.89
CA THR A 635 6.77 19.25 -25.30
C THR A 635 5.84 19.95 -26.29
N GLY A 636 4.56 20.10 -25.96
CA GLY A 636 3.52 20.58 -26.87
C GLY A 636 3.05 19.57 -27.92
N GLU A 637 3.59 18.33 -27.92
CA GLU A 637 3.34 17.32 -28.95
C GLU A 637 1.97 16.63 -28.78
N PRO A 638 0.97 16.88 -29.66
CA PRO A 638 -0.42 16.44 -29.43
C PRO A 638 -0.60 14.92 -29.31
N LYS A 639 0.32 14.14 -29.90
CA LYS A 639 0.33 12.68 -29.79
C LYS A 639 0.40 12.21 -28.33
N TYR A 640 1.11 12.92 -27.44
CA TYR A 640 1.24 12.48 -26.04
C TYR A 640 -0.05 12.69 -25.26
N LEU A 641 -0.81 13.77 -25.51
CA LEU A 641 -2.16 13.90 -24.98
C LEU A 641 -3.07 12.79 -25.52
N LYS A 642 -2.94 12.44 -26.81
CA LYS A 642 -3.68 11.31 -27.38
C LYS A 642 -3.31 9.99 -26.71
N THR A 643 -2.02 9.74 -26.44
CA THR A 643 -1.55 8.57 -25.69
C THR A 643 -2.12 8.54 -24.28
N ALA A 644 -2.14 9.68 -23.58
CA ALA A 644 -2.71 9.77 -22.23
C ALA A 644 -4.18 9.32 -22.20
N GLN A 645 -4.97 9.68 -23.21
CA GLN A 645 -6.37 9.23 -23.37
C GLN A 645 -6.50 7.72 -23.66
N LEU A 646 -5.48 7.06 -24.22
CA LEU A 646 -5.49 5.61 -24.40
C LEU A 646 -5.38 4.85 -23.07
N PHE A 647 -4.93 5.53 -22.01
CA PHE A 647 -4.90 5.04 -20.63
C PHE A 647 -6.15 5.41 -19.82
N ASP A 648 -7.22 5.91 -20.44
CA ASP A 648 -8.47 6.12 -19.72
C ASP A 648 -9.04 4.78 -19.23
N ASN A 649 -9.16 4.62 -17.91
CA ASN A 649 -9.89 3.51 -17.32
C ASN A 649 -11.39 3.78 -17.42
N ILE A 650 -11.94 3.57 -18.63
CA ILE A 650 -13.32 3.95 -18.99
C ILE A 650 -14.34 3.43 -17.99
N ARG A 651 -14.21 2.19 -17.51
CA ARG A 651 -15.14 1.62 -16.55
C ARG A 651 -15.12 2.36 -15.21
N VAL A 652 -13.95 2.71 -14.70
CA VAL A 652 -13.83 3.39 -13.40
C VAL A 652 -14.16 4.87 -13.52
N PHE A 653 -13.66 5.54 -14.55
CA PHE A 653 -13.83 6.99 -14.72
C PHE A 653 -15.22 7.36 -15.21
N PHE A 654 -15.71 6.67 -16.23
CA PHE A 654 -16.88 7.07 -17.02
C PHE A 654 -17.99 6.00 -17.03
N GLY A 655 -17.72 4.83 -16.46
CA GLY A 655 -18.60 3.67 -16.43
C GLY A 655 -18.72 2.91 -17.75
N ASP A 656 -18.83 3.64 -18.86
CA ASP A 656 -18.96 3.09 -20.21
C ASP A 656 -18.39 4.06 -21.26
N THR A 657 -18.39 3.63 -22.52
CA THR A 657 -17.85 4.41 -23.66
C THR A 657 -18.68 5.63 -24.04
N ALA A 658 -19.90 5.76 -23.51
CA ALA A 658 -20.81 6.88 -23.68
C ALA A 658 -20.80 7.85 -22.48
N HIS A 659 -19.99 7.56 -21.46
CA HIS A 659 -19.78 8.38 -20.27
C HIS A 659 -21.08 8.66 -19.48
N THR A 660 -21.95 7.65 -19.43
CA THR A 660 -23.26 7.77 -18.75
C THR A 660 -23.18 7.54 -17.24
N HIS A 661 -22.03 7.09 -16.74
CA HIS A 661 -21.89 6.49 -15.41
C HIS A 661 -20.50 6.78 -14.77
N GLY A 662 -20.09 6.01 -13.75
CA GLY A 662 -18.73 6.06 -13.17
C GLY A 662 -18.44 7.25 -12.25
N LEU A 663 -17.16 7.42 -11.89
CA LEU A 663 -16.71 8.48 -11.00
C LEU A 663 -17.04 9.89 -11.49
N ALA A 664 -17.03 10.13 -12.82
CA ALA A 664 -17.42 11.41 -13.41
C ALA A 664 -18.86 11.80 -13.08
N ARG A 665 -19.73 10.83 -12.78
CA ARG A 665 -21.13 10.99 -12.35
C ARG A 665 -21.32 10.81 -10.84
N ASN A 666 -20.24 10.88 -10.07
CA ASN A 666 -20.21 10.67 -8.62
C ASN A 666 -20.67 9.27 -8.17
N VAL A 667 -20.54 8.26 -9.04
CA VAL A 667 -20.85 6.87 -8.69
C VAL A 667 -19.60 6.18 -8.17
N ASP A 668 -19.74 5.54 -7.01
CA ASP A 668 -18.68 4.79 -6.37
C ASP A 668 -18.50 3.41 -7.02
N ILE A 669 -17.61 3.35 -7.99
CA ILE A 669 -17.31 2.14 -8.78
C ILE A 669 -15.96 1.50 -8.42
N PHE A 670 -15.25 2.03 -7.41
CA PHE A 670 -13.94 1.51 -6.97
C PHE A 670 -14.00 0.60 -5.74
N ARG A 671 -15.22 0.26 -5.30
CA ARG A 671 -15.50 -0.70 -4.23
C ARG A 671 -14.76 -2.01 -4.45
N GLY A 672 -13.99 -2.47 -3.45
CA GLY A 672 -13.26 -3.73 -3.53
C GLY A 672 -12.06 -3.74 -4.50
N LEU A 673 -11.76 -2.63 -5.18
CA LEU A 673 -10.62 -2.56 -6.09
C LEU A 673 -9.31 -2.37 -5.31
N HIS A 674 -8.21 -2.83 -5.89
CA HIS A 674 -6.87 -2.57 -5.37
C HIS A 674 -6.61 -1.06 -5.31
N ALA A 675 -6.29 -0.53 -4.14
CA ALA A 675 -6.23 0.91 -3.92
C ALA A 675 -5.12 1.56 -4.74
N ASN A 676 -3.88 1.12 -4.55
CA ASN A 676 -2.74 1.75 -5.20
C ASN A 676 -2.63 1.50 -6.72
N GLN A 677 -3.29 0.46 -7.27
CA GLN A 677 -3.47 0.33 -8.73
C GLN A 677 -4.29 1.50 -9.31
N HIS A 678 -5.30 1.98 -8.59
CA HIS A 678 -6.28 2.94 -9.11
C HIS A 678 -6.02 4.39 -8.71
N ILE A 679 -5.51 4.66 -7.50
CA ILE A 679 -5.27 6.05 -7.04
C ILE A 679 -4.34 6.83 -8.00
N PRO A 680 -3.21 6.29 -8.49
CA PRO A 680 -2.36 6.99 -9.47
C PRO A 680 -3.07 7.29 -10.80
N GLN A 681 -3.99 6.41 -11.23
CA GLN A 681 -4.80 6.65 -12.43
C GLN A 681 -5.70 7.87 -12.20
N ILE A 682 -6.30 7.97 -11.02
CA ILE A 682 -7.15 9.09 -10.62
C ILE A 682 -6.34 10.36 -10.44
N VAL A 683 -5.12 10.29 -9.88
CA VAL A 683 -4.16 11.41 -9.90
C VAL A 683 -3.96 11.88 -11.33
N GLY A 684 -3.71 10.97 -12.28
CA GLY A 684 -3.56 11.37 -13.69
C GLY A 684 -4.76 12.08 -14.30
N SER A 685 -5.98 11.88 -13.78
CA SER A 685 -7.16 12.62 -14.24
C SER A 685 -7.04 14.14 -13.98
N ILE A 686 -6.43 14.58 -12.88
CA ILE A 686 -6.29 16.03 -12.63
C ILE A 686 -5.29 16.68 -13.60
N GLU A 687 -4.22 15.98 -13.98
CA GLU A 687 -3.27 16.45 -15.00
C GLU A 687 -3.91 16.44 -16.39
N MET A 688 -4.72 15.42 -16.70
CA MET A 688 -5.54 15.39 -17.92
C MET A 688 -6.49 16.59 -17.99
N TYR A 689 -7.13 16.96 -16.87
CA TYR A 689 -7.94 18.17 -16.81
C TYR A 689 -7.11 19.43 -17.06
N ARG A 690 -5.93 19.55 -16.44
CA ARG A 690 -5.02 20.69 -16.60
C ARG A 690 -4.71 21.00 -18.05
N VAL A 691 -4.51 19.98 -18.88
CA VAL A 691 -4.08 20.14 -20.28
C VAL A 691 -5.22 20.09 -21.30
N SER A 692 -6.37 19.49 -20.96
CA SER A 692 -7.51 19.33 -21.88
C SER A 692 -8.70 20.24 -21.59
N ASN A 693 -8.80 20.78 -20.37
CA ASN A 693 -9.97 21.48 -19.84
C ASN A 693 -11.28 20.66 -19.90
N ASN A 694 -11.22 19.33 -20.04
CA ASN A 694 -12.41 18.48 -20.01
C ASN A 694 -12.90 18.30 -18.56
N PRO A 695 -14.08 18.84 -18.19
CA PRO A 695 -14.58 18.85 -16.81
C PRO A 695 -14.81 17.46 -16.21
N GLU A 696 -15.00 16.43 -17.03
CA GLU A 696 -15.22 15.08 -16.51
C GLU A 696 -14.00 14.55 -15.75
N TYR A 697 -12.79 14.88 -16.20
CA TYR A 697 -11.58 14.48 -15.49
C TYR A 697 -11.45 15.14 -14.11
N TYR A 698 -11.79 16.44 -14.00
CA TYR A 698 -11.84 17.10 -12.69
C TYR A 698 -12.87 16.41 -11.77
N LYS A 699 -14.04 16.07 -12.31
CA LYS A 699 -15.08 15.36 -11.55
C LYS A 699 -14.63 13.98 -11.09
N VAL A 700 -13.87 13.23 -11.89
CA VAL A 700 -13.27 11.96 -11.49
C VAL A 700 -12.38 12.13 -10.26
N ALA A 701 -11.41 13.06 -10.33
CA ALA A 701 -10.50 13.37 -9.24
C ALA A 701 -11.23 13.79 -7.96
N ASP A 702 -12.12 14.78 -8.07
CA ASP A 702 -12.80 15.39 -6.92
C ASP A 702 -13.84 14.45 -6.29
N ASN A 703 -14.64 13.73 -7.08
CA ASN A 703 -15.59 12.75 -6.54
C ASN A 703 -14.88 11.58 -5.86
N PHE A 704 -13.78 11.10 -6.45
CA PHE A 704 -12.98 10.05 -5.81
C PHE A 704 -12.40 10.51 -4.48
N TRP A 705 -11.71 11.67 -4.46
CA TRP A 705 -11.11 12.20 -3.23
C TRP A 705 -12.16 12.35 -2.12
N TYR A 706 -13.31 12.95 -2.45
CA TYR A 706 -14.40 13.14 -1.51
C TYR A 706 -14.85 11.80 -0.91
N LYS A 707 -15.11 10.79 -1.74
CA LYS A 707 -15.55 9.47 -1.26
C LYS A 707 -14.45 8.76 -0.46
N ALA A 708 -13.21 8.76 -0.94
CA ALA A 708 -12.10 8.10 -0.27
C ALA A 708 -11.91 8.63 1.16
N VAL A 709 -11.86 9.96 1.33
CA VAL A 709 -11.70 10.61 2.64
C VAL A 709 -12.91 10.40 3.56
N ASN A 710 -14.12 10.35 3.00
CA ASN A 710 -15.34 10.26 3.81
C ASN A 710 -15.78 8.83 4.12
N ASP A 711 -15.49 7.85 3.26
CA ASP A 711 -16.11 6.52 3.28
C ASP A 711 -15.11 5.37 3.40
N TYR A 712 -13.81 5.63 3.24
CA TYR A 712 -12.75 4.59 3.19
C TYR A 712 -11.52 4.87 4.06
N MET A 713 -11.43 6.05 4.66
CA MET A 713 -10.23 6.53 5.33
C MET A 713 -10.18 6.14 6.81
N TYR A 714 -9.05 5.60 7.26
CA TYR A 714 -8.75 5.41 8.68
C TYR A 714 -8.22 6.72 9.30
N SER A 715 -8.20 6.83 10.63
CA SER A 715 -7.94 8.07 11.36
C SER A 715 -6.56 8.67 11.07
N ILE A 716 -5.58 7.84 10.71
CA ILE A 716 -4.23 8.31 10.32
C ILE A 716 -4.19 8.98 8.93
N GLY A 717 -5.28 8.97 8.18
CA GLY A 717 -5.38 9.52 6.82
C GLY A 717 -5.15 8.52 5.68
N GLY A 718 -4.88 7.25 6.01
CA GLY A 718 -4.67 6.18 5.04
C GLY A 718 -5.96 5.47 4.60
N VAL A 719 -5.85 4.70 3.52
CA VAL A 719 -6.92 3.86 2.95
C VAL A 719 -6.38 2.46 2.65
N ALA A 720 -7.26 1.54 2.29
CA ALA A 720 -7.00 0.10 2.15
C ALA A 720 -6.83 -0.65 3.48
N GLY A 721 -7.05 -1.96 3.44
CA GLY A 721 -7.07 -2.83 4.62
C GLY A 721 -8.36 -3.64 4.70
N ALA A 722 -8.91 -4.04 3.56
CA ALA A 722 -10.18 -4.75 3.52
C ALA A 722 -10.05 -6.19 4.03
N ARG A 723 -10.98 -6.57 4.91
CA ARG A 723 -11.35 -7.98 5.13
C ARG A 723 -12.34 -8.45 4.08
N ASN A 724 -13.18 -7.56 3.56
CA ASN A 724 -14.17 -7.84 2.52
C ASN A 724 -14.08 -6.78 1.40
N PRO A 725 -13.40 -7.08 0.27
CA PRO A 725 -12.77 -8.35 -0.12
C PRO A 725 -11.61 -8.77 0.80
N ALA A 726 -11.25 -10.06 0.82
CA ALA A 726 -10.12 -10.59 1.60
C ALA A 726 -8.75 -10.16 1.03
N ASN A 727 -8.47 -8.86 1.05
CA ASN A 727 -7.21 -8.29 0.54
C ASN A 727 -6.89 -6.95 1.25
N ALA A 728 -5.77 -6.91 1.96
CA ALA A 728 -5.30 -5.73 2.69
C ALA A 728 -4.94 -4.54 1.78
N GLU A 729 -4.72 -4.75 0.49
CA GLU A 729 -4.39 -3.71 -0.49
C GLU A 729 -5.63 -3.14 -1.20
N CYS A 730 -6.81 -3.70 -0.93
CA CYS A 730 -8.08 -3.27 -1.53
C CYS A 730 -8.83 -2.28 -0.64
N PHE A 731 -9.63 -1.43 -1.31
CA PHE A 731 -10.76 -0.75 -0.67
C PHE A 731 -11.78 -1.76 -0.17
N ILE A 732 -12.55 -1.42 0.86
CA ILE A 732 -13.69 -2.22 1.29
C ILE A 732 -14.77 -2.26 0.19
N SER A 733 -15.54 -3.34 0.12
CA SER A 733 -16.61 -3.48 -0.88
C SER A 733 -17.88 -2.70 -0.54
N GLN A 734 -18.08 -2.40 0.74
CA GLN A 734 -19.21 -1.64 1.26
C GLN A 734 -18.69 -0.30 1.83
N PRO A 735 -18.97 0.85 1.17
CA PRO A 735 -18.47 2.14 1.64
C PRO A 735 -19.02 2.47 3.03
N ALA A 736 -18.28 3.26 3.80
CA ALA A 736 -18.65 3.69 5.15
C ALA A 736 -18.90 2.56 6.15
N THR A 737 -18.22 1.42 5.99
CA THR A 737 -18.31 0.28 6.91
C THR A 737 -16.93 -0.27 7.30
N LEU A 738 -16.02 0.63 7.71
CA LEU A 738 -14.64 0.25 8.06
C LEU A 738 -14.58 -0.73 9.25
N TYR A 739 -15.46 -0.60 10.24
CA TYR A 739 -15.50 -1.57 11.34
C TYR A 739 -15.88 -2.96 10.85
N GLU A 740 -16.95 -3.07 10.05
CA GLU A 740 -17.45 -4.34 9.54
C GLU A 740 -16.52 -4.97 8.48
N ASN A 741 -16.00 -4.17 7.56
CA ASN A 741 -15.34 -4.65 6.34
C ASN A 741 -13.84 -4.29 6.23
N GLY A 742 -13.34 -3.36 7.05
CA GLY A 742 -11.94 -2.93 7.09
C GLY A 742 -11.09 -3.74 8.07
N PHE A 743 -10.08 -3.13 8.69
CA PHE A 743 -9.22 -3.69 9.74
C PHE A 743 -8.72 -5.13 9.49
N SER A 744 -8.21 -5.40 8.28
CA SER A 744 -7.68 -6.72 7.89
C SER A 744 -6.45 -7.14 8.69
N SER A 745 -6.42 -8.35 9.26
CA SER A 745 -5.22 -8.88 9.94
C SER A 745 -3.96 -8.88 9.05
N GLY A 746 -4.13 -8.90 7.72
CA GLY A 746 -3.03 -8.83 6.75
C GLY A 746 -2.37 -7.45 6.61
N GLY A 747 -2.89 -6.43 7.29
CA GLY A 747 -2.40 -5.07 7.24
C GLY A 747 -3.50 -4.06 6.91
N GLN A 748 -3.25 -2.80 7.23
CA GLN A 748 -4.07 -1.67 6.80
C GLN A 748 -3.16 -0.57 6.27
N ASN A 749 -3.74 0.39 5.54
CA ASN A 749 -3.06 1.63 5.17
C ASN A 749 -1.74 1.37 4.43
N GLU A 750 -1.82 0.87 3.21
CA GLU A 750 -0.64 0.81 2.33
C GLU A 750 -0.04 2.21 2.18
N THR A 751 1.26 2.37 2.45
CA THR A 751 1.92 3.68 2.47
C THR A 751 1.84 4.38 1.09
N CYS A 752 1.97 3.62 -0.01
CA CYS A 752 1.83 4.15 -1.37
C CYS A 752 0.47 4.80 -1.64
N ALA A 753 -0.61 4.22 -1.11
CA ALA A 753 -1.96 4.76 -1.31
C ALA A 753 -2.06 6.17 -0.70
N THR A 754 -1.44 6.38 0.46
CA THR A 754 -1.42 7.70 1.13
C THR A 754 -0.52 8.69 0.40
N TYR A 755 0.65 8.25 -0.06
CA TYR A 755 1.51 9.07 -0.93
C TYR A 755 0.74 9.63 -2.14
N ASN A 756 0.00 8.77 -2.85
CA ASN A 756 -0.76 9.20 -4.03
C ASN A 756 -2.00 10.03 -3.65
N MET A 757 -2.64 9.77 -2.51
CA MET A 757 -3.71 10.62 -2.00
C MET A 757 -3.22 12.02 -1.64
N LEU A 758 -2.03 12.17 -1.04
CA LEU A 758 -1.41 13.47 -0.79
C LEU A 758 -1.17 14.23 -2.10
N LYS A 759 -0.64 13.54 -3.12
CA LYS A 759 -0.45 14.11 -4.46
C LYS A 759 -1.77 14.59 -5.10
N LEU A 760 -2.81 13.75 -5.10
CA LEU A 760 -4.15 14.11 -5.57
C LEU A 760 -4.69 15.35 -4.83
N THR A 761 -4.51 15.37 -3.51
CA THR A 761 -4.98 16.44 -2.64
C THR A 761 -4.30 17.77 -2.95
N SER A 762 -2.96 17.78 -3.10
CA SER A 762 -2.23 18.98 -3.49
C SER A 762 -2.66 19.46 -4.86
N ASP A 763 -2.83 18.56 -5.83
CA ASP A 763 -3.21 18.93 -7.19
C ASP A 763 -4.62 19.53 -7.23
N LEU A 764 -5.61 18.93 -6.56
CA LEU A 764 -6.96 19.49 -6.44
C LEU A 764 -6.93 20.88 -5.82
N PHE A 765 -6.07 21.10 -4.81
CA PHE A 765 -5.93 22.39 -4.14
C PHE A 765 -5.39 23.48 -5.07
N LEU A 766 -4.59 23.14 -6.09
CA LEU A 766 -4.11 24.13 -7.07
C LEU A 766 -5.24 24.72 -7.92
N PHE A 767 -6.36 24.00 -8.06
CA PHE A 767 -7.56 24.45 -8.77
C PHE A 767 -8.58 25.08 -7.81
N ASP A 768 -8.84 24.43 -6.67
CA ASP A 768 -9.86 24.84 -5.71
C ASP A 768 -9.34 24.81 -4.27
N GLN A 769 -9.15 26.00 -3.69
CA GLN A 769 -8.43 26.21 -2.44
C GLN A 769 -9.30 25.93 -1.20
N ARG A 770 -9.84 24.70 -1.10
CA ARG A 770 -10.63 24.24 0.04
C ARG A 770 -9.72 23.82 1.19
N ALA A 771 -9.98 24.31 2.40
CA ALA A 771 -9.18 23.98 3.58
C ALA A 771 -9.22 22.49 3.94
N GLU A 772 -10.34 21.80 3.68
CA GLU A 772 -10.47 20.35 3.95
C GLU A 772 -9.43 19.49 3.21
N LEU A 773 -8.96 19.96 2.05
CA LEU A 773 -7.87 19.30 1.33
C LEU A 773 -6.57 19.37 2.15
N MET A 774 -6.23 20.55 2.68
CA MET A 774 -5.00 20.73 3.46
C MET A 774 -5.13 20.25 4.91
N ASP A 775 -6.34 20.14 5.45
CA ASP A 775 -6.60 19.43 6.71
C ASP A 775 -6.34 17.92 6.55
N TYR A 776 -6.79 17.32 5.45
CA TYR A 776 -6.42 15.94 5.10
C TYR A 776 -4.91 15.79 4.89
N TYR A 777 -4.28 16.72 4.16
CA TYR A 777 -2.84 16.69 3.90
C TYR A 777 -2.04 16.71 5.20
N GLU A 778 -2.37 17.61 6.14
CA GLU A 778 -1.76 17.66 7.47
C GLU A 778 -1.95 16.33 8.23
N ARG A 779 -3.18 15.80 8.27
CA ARG A 779 -3.49 14.56 8.98
C ARG A 779 -2.67 13.38 8.45
N ALA A 780 -2.69 13.16 7.13
CA ALA A 780 -1.98 12.05 6.50
C ALA A 780 -0.45 12.20 6.56
N LEU A 781 0.07 13.42 6.47
CA LEU A 781 1.50 13.69 6.58
C LEU A 781 2.04 13.35 7.98
N TYR A 782 1.46 13.93 9.03
CA TYR A 782 1.92 13.72 10.41
C TYR A 782 1.63 12.31 10.92
N ASN A 783 0.46 11.75 10.62
CA ASN A 783 0.00 10.53 11.28
C ASN A 783 0.26 9.25 10.48
N HIS A 784 0.55 9.35 9.18
CA HIS A 784 0.89 8.19 8.36
C HIS A 784 2.29 8.29 7.75
N ILE A 785 2.59 9.31 6.95
CA ILE A 785 3.89 9.41 6.25
C ILE A 785 5.05 9.48 7.25
N LEU A 786 5.00 10.38 8.24
CA LEU A 786 6.05 10.44 9.26
C LEU A 786 6.14 9.17 10.10
N ALA A 787 4.99 8.54 10.38
CA ALA A 787 4.92 7.30 11.17
C ALA A 787 5.43 6.07 10.42
N SER A 788 5.55 6.14 9.09
CA SER A 788 5.97 5.03 8.23
C SER A 788 7.48 4.79 8.19
N VAL A 789 8.29 5.65 8.83
CA VAL A 789 9.76 5.57 8.82
C VAL A 789 10.27 5.00 10.14
N ALA A 790 11.31 4.16 10.07
CA ALA A 790 11.96 3.59 11.23
C ALA A 790 12.68 4.65 12.08
N LYS A 791 12.93 4.30 13.35
CA LYS A 791 13.49 5.23 14.32
C LYS A 791 14.88 5.73 13.92
N ASP A 792 15.78 4.82 13.53
CA ASP A 792 17.21 5.13 13.44
C ASP A 792 17.79 5.01 12.02
N ASN A 793 17.00 4.56 11.04
CA ASN A 793 17.44 4.30 9.67
C ASN A 793 16.28 4.51 8.66
N PRO A 794 16.51 4.46 7.33
CA PRO A 794 15.46 4.77 6.34
C PRO A 794 14.52 3.59 6.05
N ALA A 795 14.57 2.50 6.83
CA ALA A 795 13.60 1.43 6.68
C ALA A 795 12.18 1.97 6.86
N ASN A 796 11.24 1.42 6.11
CA ASN A 796 9.89 1.95 6.06
C ASN A 796 8.82 0.85 6.06
N THR A 797 7.60 1.23 6.43
CA THR A 797 6.43 0.33 6.45
C THR A 797 5.85 0.16 5.06
N TYR A 798 5.35 -1.05 4.77
CA TYR A 798 4.44 -1.30 3.65
C TYR A 798 2.99 -1.02 4.08
N HIS A 799 2.53 -1.75 5.10
CA HIS A 799 1.26 -1.52 5.78
C HIS A 799 1.50 -0.92 7.16
N VAL A 800 0.65 0.01 7.58
CA VAL A 800 0.66 0.55 8.94
C VAL A 800 -0.50 -0.07 9.73
N PRO A 801 -0.20 -1.01 10.66
CA PRO A 801 -1.24 -1.73 11.38
C PRO A 801 -1.91 -0.85 12.43
N LEU A 802 -3.24 -0.93 12.53
CA LEU A 802 -4.07 -0.11 13.42
C LEU A 802 -4.94 -0.94 14.38
N ARG A 803 -4.77 -2.27 14.40
CA ARG A 803 -5.48 -3.15 15.34
C ARG A 803 -4.91 -2.98 16.77
N PRO A 804 -5.63 -3.45 17.80
CA PRO A 804 -5.18 -3.31 19.18
C PRO A 804 -3.81 -3.95 19.42
N GLY A 805 -2.93 -3.25 20.14
CA GLY A 805 -1.61 -3.78 20.51
C GLY A 805 -0.69 -4.11 19.33
N SER A 806 -0.97 -3.67 18.11
CA SER A 806 -0.16 -3.94 16.92
C SER A 806 1.22 -3.27 16.99
N VAL A 807 2.14 -3.71 16.12
CA VAL A 807 3.50 -3.15 16.00
C VAL A 807 3.83 -2.87 14.54
N LYS A 808 4.49 -1.72 14.27
CA LYS A 808 4.93 -1.36 12.92
C LYS A 808 6.11 -2.24 12.49
N GLN A 809 6.11 -2.67 11.24
CA GLN A 809 7.21 -3.45 10.64
C GLN A 809 7.93 -2.60 9.60
N PHE A 810 9.25 -2.50 9.71
CA PHE A 810 10.08 -1.66 8.86
C PHE A 810 11.07 -2.51 8.08
N GLY A 811 11.13 -2.34 6.76
CA GLY A 811 12.06 -3.06 5.89
C GLY A 811 12.89 -2.13 5.01
N ASN A 812 13.95 -2.67 4.40
CA ASN A 812 14.83 -1.99 3.43
C ASN A 812 15.68 -0.84 4.00
N ALA A 813 16.33 -1.05 5.16
CA ALA A 813 17.23 -0.06 5.77
C ALA A 813 18.42 0.32 4.87
N ASP A 814 18.91 -0.61 4.06
CA ASP A 814 20.11 -0.43 3.22
C ASP A 814 19.80 -0.07 1.75
N MET A 815 18.52 0.09 1.40
CA MET A 815 18.06 0.40 0.03
C MET A 815 18.53 -0.61 -1.03
N THR A 816 18.54 -1.91 -0.69
CA THR A 816 19.04 -3.00 -1.56
C THR A 816 17.96 -3.85 -2.21
N GLY A 817 16.69 -3.73 -1.78
CA GLY A 817 15.57 -4.45 -2.37
C GLY A 817 14.26 -3.69 -2.20
N PHE A 818 13.45 -3.63 -3.24
CA PHE A 818 12.32 -2.70 -3.30
C PHE A 818 10.99 -3.42 -3.49
N THR A 819 10.02 -3.00 -2.68
CA THR A 819 8.58 -3.08 -2.98
C THR A 819 8.11 -1.72 -3.54
N CYS A 820 6.83 -1.63 -3.93
CA CYS A 820 6.22 -0.33 -4.29
C CYS A 820 6.37 0.71 -3.16
N CYS A 821 6.11 0.32 -1.90
CA CYS A 821 6.15 1.22 -0.74
C CYS A 821 7.56 1.73 -0.44
N ASN A 822 8.58 0.90 -0.64
CA ASN A 822 9.98 1.36 -0.53
C ASN A 822 10.29 2.43 -1.58
N GLY A 823 9.81 2.25 -2.81
CA GLY A 823 9.95 3.25 -3.87
C GLY A 823 9.29 4.59 -3.51
N THR A 824 8.04 4.58 -3.07
CA THR A 824 7.35 5.82 -2.66
C THR A 824 7.90 6.44 -1.37
N ALA A 825 8.48 5.64 -0.47
CA ALA A 825 9.10 6.16 0.75
C ALA A 825 10.34 6.99 0.43
N LEU A 826 11.13 6.61 -0.58
CA LEU A 826 12.20 7.47 -1.11
C LEU A 826 11.62 8.82 -1.51
N GLU A 827 10.65 8.84 -2.43
CA GLU A 827 10.07 10.07 -2.96
C GLU A 827 9.37 10.93 -1.89
N SER A 828 8.76 10.31 -0.89
CA SER A 828 8.07 11.06 0.18
C SER A 828 9.06 11.85 1.02
N ASN A 829 10.14 11.19 1.45
CA ASN A 829 11.10 11.75 2.40
C ASN A 829 12.13 12.68 1.75
N THR A 830 12.22 12.71 0.41
CA THR A 830 13.04 13.68 -0.34
C THR A 830 12.31 14.98 -0.68
N LYS A 831 11.03 15.13 -0.31
CA LYS A 831 10.20 16.30 -0.69
C LYS A 831 9.25 16.84 0.37
N LEU A 832 9.46 16.54 1.65
CA LEU A 832 8.53 16.85 2.75
C LEU A 832 8.13 18.34 2.86
N GLN A 833 8.88 19.25 2.24
CA GLN A 833 8.59 20.69 2.20
C GLN A 833 7.61 21.13 1.09
N ASN A 834 7.28 20.27 0.13
CA ASN A 834 6.68 20.65 -1.15
C ASN A 834 5.33 21.37 -1.06
N SER A 835 4.55 21.10 0.00
CA SER A 835 3.19 21.60 0.17
C SER A 835 3.05 22.57 1.32
N ILE A 836 4.16 23.02 1.93
CA ILE A 836 4.14 24.03 2.99
C ILE A 836 3.54 25.33 2.46
N TYR A 837 3.97 25.74 1.26
CA TYR A 837 3.54 26.97 0.61
C TYR A 837 3.13 26.72 -0.84
N PHE A 838 2.13 27.46 -1.32
CA PHE A 838 1.83 27.63 -2.75
C PHE A 838 1.68 29.10 -3.09
N LYS A 839 1.79 29.46 -4.37
CA LYS A 839 1.61 30.82 -4.87
C LYS A 839 0.49 30.90 -5.90
N SER A 840 -0.16 32.05 -6.01
CA SER A 840 -1.03 32.32 -7.16
C SER A 840 -0.19 32.49 -8.43
N LYS A 841 -0.77 32.13 -9.59
CA LYS A 841 -0.11 32.21 -10.90
C LYS A 841 0.37 33.61 -11.31
N ASP A 842 -0.22 34.65 -10.73
CA ASP A 842 0.13 36.06 -10.94
C ASP A 842 1.10 36.60 -9.87
N ASP A 843 1.64 35.70 -9.04
CA ASP A 843 2.49 35.97 -7.89
C ASP A 843 1.88 36.99 -6.90
N GLN A 844 0.56 37.22 -6.87
CA GLN A 844 -0.07 38.21 -5.96
C GLN A 844 -0.50 37.63 -4.61
N ALA A 845 -0.47 36.32 -4.42
CA ALA A 845 -0.89 35.68 -3.18
C ALA A 845 0.01 34.50 -2.80
N LEU A 846 0.36 34.44 -1.52
CA LEU A 846 0.99 33.30 -0.87
C LEU A 846 -0.07 32.51 -0.09
N TYR A 847 -0.06 31.19 -0.21
CA TYR A 847 -0.86 30.28 0.62
C TYR A 847 0.08 29.56 1.58
N VAL A 848 -0.15 29.71 2.88
CA VAL A 848 0.56 29.01 3.95
C VAL A 848 -0.32 27.86 4.42
N ASN A 849 0.00 26.65 3.97
CA ASN A 849 -0.83 25.46 4.17
C ASN A 849 -0.41 24.69 5.42
N LEU A 850 0.89 24.49 5.63
CA LEU A 850 1.44 23.71 6.74
C LEU A 850 2.29 24.58 7.66
N TYR A 851 2.20 24.30 8.95
CA TYR A 851 2.95 25.03 9.98
C TYR A 851 4.21 24.24 10.35
N ILE A 852 5.17 24.24 9.43
CA ILE A 852 6.44 23.51 9.55
C ILE A 852 7.59 24.52 9.52
N PRO A 853 8.56 24.45 10.45
CA PRO A 853 9.70 25.35 10.46
C PRO A 853 10.44 25.33 9.13
N SER A 854 10.49 26.48 8.46
CA SER A 854 10.96 26.54 7.08
C SER A 854 11.34 27.95 6.65
N THR A 855 12.12 28.03 5.58
CA THR A 855 12.38 29.28 4.85
C THR A 855 11.94 29.12 3.41
N LEU A 856 11.07 30.01 2.95
CA LEU A 856 10.68 30.15 1.55
C LEU A 856 11.47 31.30 0.92
N GLN A 857 12.08 31.04 -0.23
CA GLN A 857 12.70 32.03 -1.11
C GLN A 857 11.80 32.28 -2.33
N TRP A 858 10.95 33.30 -2.25
CA TRP A 858 10.05 33.70 -3.33
C TRP A 858 10.79 34.64 -4.30
N THR A 859 11.52 34.05 -5.23
CA THR A 859 12.46 34.74 -6.14
C THR A 859 11.76 35.74 -7.04
N GLU A 860 10.56 35.43 -7.53
CA GLU A 860 9.76 36.29 -8.41
C GLU A 860 9.34 37.60 -7.73
N ARG A 861 9.23 37.60 -6.40
CA ARG A 861 8.93 38.79 -5.59
C ARG A 861 10.13 39.37 -4.86
N GLN A 862 11.29 38.73 -4.91
CA GLN A 862 12.45 39.08 -4.08
C GLN A 862 12.08 39.15 -2.58
N VAL A 863 11.24 38.22 -2.13
CA VAL A 863 10.77 38.11 -0.74
C VAL A 863 11.23 36.78 -0.16
N THR A 864 11.71 36.82 1.09
CA THR A 864 11.91 35.62 1.90
C THR A 864 10.84 35.56 2.99
N VAL A 865 10.23 34.40 3.19
CA VAL A 865 9.33 34.14 4.33
C VAL A 865 9.98 33.11 5.23
N GLU A 866 10.26 33.49 6.47
CA GLU A 866 10.80 32.60 7.49
C GLU A 866 9.71 32.21 8.48
N GLN A 867 9.40 30.92 8.55
CA GLN A 867 8.44 30.34 9.48
C GLN A 867 9.18 29.69 10.65
N THR A 868 9.00 30.25 11.85
CA THR A 868 9.60 29.77 13.10
C THR A 868 8.49 29.25 14.01
N THR A 869 8.58 27.99 14.43
CA THR A 869 7.57 27.33 15.27
C THR A 869 8.15 26.07 15.93
N ASN A 870 7.50 25.58 16.97
CA ASN A 870 7.68 24.24 17.52
C ASN A 870 6.43 23.37 17.30
N PHE A 871 5.61 23.69 16.29
CA PHE A 871 4.45 22.89 15.93
C PHE A 871 4.89 21.48 15.49
N PRO A 872 4.29 20.39 16.03
CA PRO A 872 3.03 20.35 16.76
C PRO A 872 3.14 20.31 18.30
N ASN A 873 4.32 20.51 18.89
CA ASN A 873 4.51 20.59 20.35
C ASN A 873 4.01 21.94 20.93
N GLU A 874 3.93 22.97 20.10
CA GLU A 874 3.36 24.28 20.43
C GLU A 874 2.24 24.69 19.48
N ASP A 875 1.31 25.50 20.00
CA ASP A 875 0.08 25.92 19.32
C ASP A 875 0.23 27.22 18.51
N ASN A 876 1.46 27.66 18.25
CA ASN A 876 1.77 28.93 17.59
C ASN A 876 2.81 28.81 16.49
N THR A 877 2.72 29.70 15.49
CA THR A 877 3.73 29.87 14.45
C THR A 877 3.97 31.34 14.15
N ARG A 878 5.20 31.68 13.74
CA ARG A 878 5.62 33.03 13.42
C ARG A 878 6.15 33.09 12.00
N LEU A 879 5.58 33.97 11.17
CA LEU A 879 6.06 34.27 9.83
C LEU A 879 6.79 35.62 9.85
N THR A 880 8.06 35.62 9.48
CA THR A 880 8.87 36.84 9.33
C THR A 880 9.07 37.11 7.85
N ILE A 881 8.67 38.29 7.40
CA ILE A 881 8.80 38.73 6.00
C ILE A 881 10.12 39.49 5.85
N LYS A 882 10.96 39.09 4.91
CA LYS A 882 12.15 39.84 4.48
C LYS A 882 11.95 40.29 3.04
N GLY A 883 12.20 41.56 2.74
CA GLY A 883 11.80 42.22 1.49
C GLY A 883 10.53 43.08 1.64
N THR A 884 10.10 43.72 0.56
CA THR A 884 8.98 44.69 0.58
C THR A 884 8.07 44.51 -0.62
N GLY A 885 6.75 44.63 -0.41
CA GLY A 885 5.80 44.57 -1.52
C GLY A 885 4.35 44.37 -1.09
N LYS A 886 3.41 44.63 -2.01
CA LYS A 886 1.98 44.38 -1.80
C LYS A 886 1.60 43.00 -2.35
N PHE A 887 1.14 42.12 -1.47
CA PHE A 887 0.62 40.79 -1.81
C PHE A 887 -0.24 40.26 -0.65
N ASP A 888 -1.11 39.31 -0.97
CA ASP A 888 -1.97 38.65 0.01
C ASP A 888 -1.24 37.45 0.64
N ILE A 889 -1.40 37.26 1.95
CA ILE A 889 -1.01 36.02 2.62
C ILE A 889 -2.29 35.33 3.10
N ASN A 890 -2.57 34.16 2.54
CA ASN A 890 -3.68 33.29 2.93
C ASN A 890 -3.13 32.24 3.88
N VAL A 891 -3.43 32.37 5.17
CA VAL A 891 -3.06 31.37 6.17
C VAL A 891 -4.21 30.39 6.35
N ARG A 892 -3.93 29.09 6.37
CA ARG A 892 -4.96 28.09 6.70
C ARG A 892 -5.56 28.40 8.08
N VAL A 893 -6.80 28.06 8.32
CA VAL A 893 -7.41 28.00 9.65
C VAL A 893 -7.88 26.56 9.80
N PRO A 894 -7.08 25.69 10.45
CA PRO A 894 -7.36 24.26 10.48
C PRO A 894 -8.76 23.95 11.03
N GLY A 895 -9.40 22.89 10.51
CA GLY A 895 -10.72 22.45 10.98
C GLY A 895 -10.78 22.15 12.49
N TRP A 896 -9.66 21.68 13.07
CA TRP A 896 -9.56 21.36 14.50
C TRP A 896 -9.41 22.59 15.41
N ALA A 897 -9.08 23.78 14.88
CA ALA A 897 -8.78 24.99 15.64
C ALA A 897 -10.04 25.72 16.16
N THR A 898 -10.95 24.99 16.84
CA THR A 898 -12.26 25.53 17.25
C THR A 898 -12.22 26.36 18.54
N LYS A 899 -11.10 26.38 19.27
CA LYS A 899 -10.89 27.26 20.44
C LYS A 899 -10.49 28.69 20.04
N GLY A 900 -10.26 28.95 18.76
CA GLY A 900 -9.93 30.25 18.21
C GLY A 900 -8.70 30.21 17.31
N PHE A 901 -8.56 31.26 16.50
CA PHE A 901 -7.41 31.50 15.65
C PHE A 901 -7.02 32.97 15.80
N PHE A 902 -5.91 33.23 16.46
CA PHE A 902 -5.51 34.57 16.87
C PHE A 902 -4.34 35.04 16.01
N VAL A 903 -4.43 36.29 15.53
CA VAL A 903 -3.41 36.88 14.66
C VAL A 903 -2.87 38.16 15.30
N LYS A 904 -1.55 38.24 15.43
CA LYS A 904 -0.83 39.49 15.72
C LYS A 904 0.04 39.86 14.53
N ILE A 905 0.09 41.16 14.22
CA ILE A 905 1.02 41.70 13.22
C ILE A 905 1.86 42.78 13.90
N ASN A 906 3.18 42.59 13.91
CA ASN A 906 4.13 43.45 14.62
C ASN A 906 3.73 43.69 16.09
N GLY A 907 3.36 42.60 16.78
CA GLY A 907 2.93 42.61 18.18
C GLY A 907 1.52 43.13 18.45
N LYS A 908 0.79 43.61 17.42
CA LYS A 908 -0.57 44.16 17.56
C LYS A 908 -1.61 43.14 17.13
N GLU A 909 -2.58 42.87 18.00
CA GLU A 909 -3.73 42.02 17.69
C GLU A 909 -4.53 42.54 16.51
N GLN A 910 -5.00 41.62 15.66
CA GLN A 910 -5.79 41.93 14.49
C GLN A 910 -7.23 41.44 14.69
N ALA A 911 -8.21 42.32 14.49
CA ALA A 911 -9.62 41.97 14.51
C ALA A 911 -10.06 41.34 13.17
N LEU A 912 -9.54 40.14 12.88
CA LEU A 912 -9.84 39.38 11.67
C LEU A 912 -10.81 38.23 11.99
N GLN A 913 -11.82 38.04 11.16
CA GLN A 913 -12.77 36.94 11.32
C GLN A 913 -12.18 35.64 10.74
N ALA A 914 -11.65 34.79 11.61
CA ALA A 914 -11.19 33.45 11.24
C ALA A 914 -12.29 32.41 11.48
N LYS A 915 -12.47 31.48 10.54
CA LYS A 915 -13.42 30.37 10.63
C LYS A 915 -12.66 29.04 10.53
N PRO A 916 -12.82 28.09 11.46
CA PRO A 916 -12.25 26.74 11.31
C PRO A 916 -12.62 26.09 9.98
N GLY A 917 -11.65 25.43 9.34
CA GLY A 917 -11.81 24.81 8.02
C GLY A 917 -11.93 25.85 6.90
N SER A 918 -11.14 26.93 6.97
CA SER A 918 -11.08 27.96 5.92
C SER A 918 -9.66 28.50 5.71
N TYR A 919 -9.50 29.48 4.82
CA TYR A 919 -8.30 30.31 4.72
C TYR A 919 -8.61 31.73 5.16
N LEU A 920 -7.77 32.28 6.03
CA LEU A 920 -7.82 33.69 6.40
C LEU A 920 -6.88 34.48 5.51
N LYS A 921 -7.44 35.39 4.73
CA LYS A 921 -6.69 36.29 3.85
C LYS A 921 -6.23 37.54 4.60
N ILE A 922 -4.93 37.83 4.53
CA ILE A 922 -4.29 39.02 5.11
C ILE A 922 -3.71 39.86 3.97
N SER A 923 -4.37 40.97 3.63
CA SER A 923 -3.99 41.87 2.54
C SER A 923 -3.23 43.09 3.06
N ARG A 924 -1.93 43.21 2.75
CA ARG A 924 -1.08 44.33 3.20
C ARG A 924 0.01 44.69 2.18
N THR A 925 0.60 45.86 2.38
CA THR A 925 1.93 46.18 1.85
C THR A 925 2.94 45.82 2.93
N TRP A 926 3.63 44.70 2.73
CA TRP A 926 4.62 44.17 3.66
C TRP A 926 5.92 44.95 3.55
N LYS A 927 6.56 45.16 4.70
CA LYS A 927 7.89 45.75 4.85
C LYS A 927 8.87 44.71 5.36
N ASP A 928 10.14 44.99 5.12
CA ASP A 928 11.21 44.15 5.65
C ASP A 928 11.13 44.11 7.19
N GLY A 929 11.18 42.90 7.75
CA GLY A 929 11.05 42.65 9.18
C GLY A 929 9.62 42.62 9.71
N ASP A 930 8.59 42.74 8.87
CA ASP A 930 7.20 42.53 9.30
C ASP A 930 6.99 41.10 9.79
N ILE A 931 6.20 40.98 10.86
CA ILE A 931 6.01 39.73 11.59
C ILE A 931 4.52 39.44 11.73
N ILE A 932 4.13 38.21 11.40
CA ILE A 932 2.80 37.66 11.62
C ILE A 932 2.92 36.53 12.64
N GLU A 933 2.25 36.65 13.76
CA GLU A 933 2.15 35.60 14.77
C GLU A 933 0.75 35.01 14.72
N LEU A 934 0.67 33.69 14.55
CA LEU A 934 -0.57 32.91 14.52
C LEU A 934 -0.61 32.02 15.75
N LYS A 935 -1.72 32.02 16.48
CA LYS A 935 -1.96 31.10 17.62
C LYS A 935 -3.27 30.36 17.45
N MET A 936 -3.24 29.05 17.65
CA MET A 936 -4.30 28.09 17.35
C MET A 936 -4.41 27.06 18.48
N PRO A 937 -5.08 27.38 19.61
CA PRO A 937 -5.03 26.51 20.78
C PRO A 937 -5.48 25.08 20.48
N PHE A 938 -4.61 24.13 20.82
CA PHE A 938 -4.92 22.72 20.70
C PHE A 938 -5.98 22.29 21.70
N GLN A 939 -6.69 21.23 21.35
CA GLN A 939 -7.66 20.58 22.20
C GLN A 939 -7.67 19.08 21.89
N PHE A 940 -8.12 18.29 22.86
CA PHE A 940 -8.42 16.90 22.62
C PHE A 940 -9.70 16.75 21.80
N HIS A 941 -9.70 15.82 20.86
CA HIS A 941 -10.91 15.38 20.16
C HIS A 941 -10.80 13.91 19.77
N LEU A 942 -11.96 13.30 19.49
CA LEU A 942 -12.07 11.92 19.06
C LEU A 942 -12.39 11.86 17.56
N ASP A 943 -11.83 10.87 16.87
CA ASP A 943 -12.13 10.52 15.48
C ASP A 943 -12.74 9.09 15.46
N PRO A 944 -14.07 8.97 15.54
CA PRO A 944 -14.75 7.67 15.60
C PRO A 944 -14.71 6.91 14.27
N VAL A 945 -14.66 5.58 14.34
CA VAL A 945 -14.94 4.71 13.20
C VAL A 945 -16.41 4.89 12.80
N MET A 946 -16.62 5.14 11.51
CA MET A 946 -17.88 5.65 10.97
C MET A 946 -19.12 4.78 11.26
N ASP A 947 -18.96 3.47 11.30
CA ASP A 947 -20.01 2.47 11.55
C ASP A 947 -19.98 1.90 12.97
N GLN A 948 -18.99 2.26 13.79
CA GLN A 948 -18.88 1.83 15.19
C GLN A 948 -18.26 2.93 16.08
N PRO A 949 -19.07 3.90 16.56
CA PRO A 949 -18.54 5.16 17.09
C PRO A 949 -17.84 5.09 18.45
N ASN A 950 -18.02 4.06 19.28
CA ASN A 950 -17.17 3.87 20.47
C ASN A 950 -15.74 3.51 20.09
N ILE A 951 -15.51 2.90 18.93
CA ILE A 951 -14.16 2.62 18.44
C ILE A 951 -13.62 3.91 17.84
N ALA A 952 -12.78 4.62 18.58
CA ALA A 952 -12.34 5.97 18.22
C ALA A 952 -10.86 6.20 18.51
N SER A 953 -10.23 7.03 17.67
CA SER A 953 -8.85 7.49 17.88
C SER A 953 -8.84 8.81 18.66
N LEU A 954 -7.84 8.99 19.52
CA LEU A 954 -7.65 10.22 20.29
C LEU A 954 -6.66 11.16 19.59
N PHE A 955 -7.02 12.43 19.45
CA PHE A 955 -6.17 13.47 18.89
C PHE A 955 -5.93 14.60 19.88
N TYR A 956 -4.77 15.26 19.79
CA TYR A 956 -4.50 16.56 20.37
C TYR A 956 -4.06 17.52 19.26
N GLY A 957 -4.92 18.50 18.92
CA GLY A 957 -4.75 19.27 17.68
C GLY A 957 -4.77 18.35 16.44
N PRO A 958 -3.76 18.41 15.54
CA PRO A 958 -3.68 17.52 14.38
C PRO A 958 -3.07 16.14 14.67
N ILE A 959 -2.52 15.92 15.88
CA ILE A 959 -1.68 14.76 16.17
C ILE A 959 -2.49 13.64 16.80
N LEU A 960 -2.45 12.47 16.17
CA LEU A 960 -3.00 11.24 16.71
C LEU A 960 -2.11 10.75 17.85
N LEU A 961 -2.73 10.46 18.98
CA LEU A 961 -2.10 9.90 20.16
C LEU A 961 -2.38 8.39 20.24
N ALA A 962 -1.32 7.60 20.22
CA ALA A 962 -1.40 6.14 20.32
C ALA A 962 -1.14 5.69 21.76
N ALA A 963 -2.01 4.82 22.28
CA ALA A 963 -1.78 4.15 23.55
C ALA A 963 -0.54 3.26 23.42
N GLN A 964 0.40 3.35 24.36
CA GLN A 964 1.55 2.46 24.42
C GLN A 964 1.12 1.15 25.08
N GLU A 965 1.30 0.03 24.38
CA GLU A 965 0.85 -1.28 24.83
C GLU A 965 2.06 -2.14 25.24
N PRO A 966 1.99 -2.89 26.35
CA PRO A 966 3.08 -3.76 26.78
C PRO A 966 3.09 -5.11 26.04
N GLU A 967 1.97 -5.51 25.44
CA GLU A 967 1.80 -6.80 24.76
C GLU A 967 0.76 -6.70 23.62
N ALA A 968 0.71 -7.72 22.76
CA ALA A 968 -0.33 -7.86 21.73
C ALA A 968 -1.72 -7.99 22.36
N ARG A 969 -2.77 -7.53 21.66
CA ARG A 969 -4.13 -7.51 22.19
C ARG A 969 -5.14 -7.92 21.13
N LYS A 970 -6.13 -8.71 21.53
CA LYS A 970 -7.31 -9.01 20.71
C LYS A 970 -8.40 -7.94 20.86
N GLU A 971 -8.61 -7.47 22.08
CA GLU A 971 -9.65 -6.50 22.42
C GLU A 971 -9.13 -5.07 22.33
N TRP A 972 -9.98 -4.16 21.85
CA TRP A 972 -9.70 -2.72 21.84
C TRP A 972 -9.47 -2.20 23.26
N ARG A 973 -8.54 -1.23 23.41
CA ARG A 973 -8.28 -0.62 24.72
C ARG A 973 -9.50 0.15 25.19
N LYS A 974 -10.11 -0.33 26.27
CA LYS A 974 -11.19 0.38 26.94
C LYS A 974 -10.65 1.59 27.68
N ILE A 975 -11.28 2.74 27.48
CA ILE A 975 -11.05 3.97 28.25
C ILE A 975 -12.39 4.60 28.60
N THR A 976 -12.42 5.38 29.69
CA THR A 976 -13.60 6.15 30.08
C THR A 976 -13.26 7.64 30.13
N LEU A 977 -14.02 8.46 29.40
CA LEU A 977 -13.83 9.90 29.32
C LEU A 977 -15.06 10.65 29.84
N ASP A 978 -14.85 11.87 30.30
CA ASP A 978 -15.92 12.80 30.71
C ASP A 978 -16.69 13.27 29.47
N ALA A 979 -18.02 13.12 29.48
CA ALA A 979 -18.85 13.40 28.32
C ALA A 979 -18.89 14.89 27.92
N GLU A 980 -18.75 15.80 28.89
CA GLU A 980 -18.82 17.25 28.65
C GLU A 980 -17.49 17.82 28.19
N ASP A 981 -16.39 17.33 28.76
CA ASP A 981 -15.03 17.74 28.43
C ASP A 981 -14.03 16.60 28.66
N ILE A 982 -13.72 15.89 27.56
CA ILE A 982 -12.82 14.73 27.60
C ILE A 982 -11.44 15.04 28.19
N SER A 983 -10.99 16.31 28.15
CA SER A 983 -9.69 16.70 28.70
C SER A 983 -9.61 16.50 30.22
N LYS A 984 -10.75 16.54 30.94
CA LYS A 984 -10.79 16.29 32.39
C LYS A 984 -10.35 14.87 32.77
N SER A 985 -10.42 13.93 31.83
CA SER A 985 -10.02 12.53 32.02
C SER A 985 -8.59 12.24 31.56
N ILE A 986 -7.88 13.24 31.03
CA ILE A 986 -6.56 13.09 30.43
C ILE A 986 -5.56 13.93 31.23
N LYS A 987 -4.46 13.32 31.67
CA LYS A 987 -3.37 14.02 32.38
C LYS A 987 -2.11 14.00 31.53
N GLY A 988 -1.23 14.99 31.65
CA GLY A 988 0.05 14.96 30.96
C GLY A 988 0.63 16.33 30.69
N ASP A 989 1.66 16.35 29.86
CA ASP A 989 2.36 17.56 29.43
C ASP A 989 2.13 17.81 27.94
N PRO A 990 1.32 18.83 27.57
CA PRO A 990 1.12 19.23 26.19
C PRO A 990 2.39 19.55 25.41
N GLN A 991 3.43 20.09 26.04
CA GLN A 991 4.68 20.45 25.35
C GLN A 991 5.48 19.22 24.94
N GLN A 992 5.37 18.13 25.69
CA GLN A 992 5.97 16.84 25.37
C GLN A 992 5.06 15.94 24.52
N LEU A 993 3.82 16.38 24.27
CA LEU A 993 2.76 15.57 23.65
C LEU A 993 2.57 14.20 24.33
N GLN A 994 2.88 14.11 25.62
CA GLN A 994 2.82 12.87 26.39
C GLN A 994 1.71 12.97 27.43
N PHE A 995 0.76 12.05 27.33
CA PHE A 995 -0.45 12.02 28.16
C PHE A 995 -0.65 10.65 28.80
N THR A 996 -1.57 10.59 29.76
CA THR A 996 -1.93 9.39 30.50
C THR A 996 -3.44 9.32 30.70
N ILE A 997 -4.00 8.13 30.50
CA ILE A 997 -5.39 7.77 30.77
C ILE A 997 -5.36 6.40 31.43
N ASP A 998 -5.93 6.26 32.63
CA ASP A 998 -5.91 5.01 33.40
C ASP A 998 -4.50 4.36 33.49
N ASP A 999 -3.48 5.19 33.79
CA ASP A 999 -2.05 4.84 33.89
C ASP A 999 -1.40 4.34 32.58
N VAL A 1000 -2.10 4.38 31.46
CA VAL A 1000 -1.55 4.08 30.13
C VAL A 1000 -1.01 5.35 29.49
N VAL A 1001 0.22 5.29 28.98
CA VAL A 1001 0.85 6.41 28.27
C VAL A 1001 0.29 6.52 26.85
N PHE A 1002 0.01 7.75 26.44
CA PHE A 1002 -0.38 8.14 25.08
C PHE A 1002 0.64 9.14 24.56
N LYS A 1003 1.13 8.93 23.34
CA LYS A 1003 2.10 9.83 22.69
C LYS A 1003 1.89 9.85 21.17
N PRO A 1004 2.53 10.76 20.41
CA PRO A 1004 2.35 10.83 18.97
C PRO A 1004 2.60 9.49 18.28
N PHE A 1005 1.73 9.14 17.33
CA PHE A 1005 1.85 7.86 16.64
C PHE A 1005 3.12 7.76 15.77
N TYR A 1006 3.60 8.90 15.25
CA TYR A 1006 4.86 8.94 14.50
C TYR A 1006 6.10 8.68 15.38
N GLU A 1007 6.01 8.86 16.70
CA GLU A 1007 7.07 8.53 17.68
C GLU A 1007 6.89 7.15 18.34
N THR A 1008 5.86 6.41 17.93
CA THR A 1008 5.52 5.12 18.52
C THR A 1008 6.13 3.99 17.70
N TYR A 1009 7.18 3.35 18.21
CA TYR A 1009 7.88 2.24 17.55
C TYR A 1009 7.59 0.86 18.18
N GLY A 1010 7.11 0.86 19.42
CA GLY A 1010 6.66 -0.35 20.11
C GLY A 1010 5.21 -0.71 19.78
N ARG A 1011 4.65 -1.61 20.61
CA ARG A 1011 3.24 -1.99 20.51
C ARG A 1011 2.32 -0.84 20.87
N HIS A 1012 1.20 -0.76 20.16
CA HIS A 1012 0.31 0.37 20.27
C HIS A 1012 -1.15 0.05 19.96
N SER A 1013 -2.04 0.87 20.50
CA SER A 1013 -3.44 0.94 20.07
C SER A 1013 -3.75 2.35 19.59
N VAL A 1014 -4.11 2.47 18.31
CA VAL A 1014 -4.54 3.72 17.67
C VAL A 1014 -6.01 4.00 17.96
N TYR A 1015 -6.85 2.99 17.74
CA TYR A 1015 -8.26 3.04 18.09
C TYR A 1015 -8.51 2.41 19.48
N LEU A 1016 -9.48 2.98 20.18
CA LEU A 1016 -9.81 2.67 21.57
C LEU A 1016 -11.31 2.36 21.65
N ASP A 1017 -11.74 1.55 22.59
CA ASP A 1017 -13.15 1.35 22.95
C ASP A 1017 -13.54 2.40 24.02
N VAL A 1018 -14.10 3.51 23.56
CA VAL A 1018 -14.34 4.70 24.39
C VAL A 1018 -15.75 4.66 24.99
N LYS A 1019 -15.81 4.80 26.31
CA LYS A 1019 -17.04 5.07 27.04
C LYS A 1019 -17.06 6.50 27.56
N LEU A 1020 -18.24 7.12 27.57
CA LEU A 1020 -18.47 8.43 28.17
C LEU A 1020 -19.21 8.25 29.50
N LYS A 1021 -18.84 9.04 30.51
CA LYS A 1021 -19.49 9.06 31.84
C LYS A 1021 -20.05 10.42 32.19
#